data_AF-C0NWI7-F1
#
_entry.id   AF-C0NWI7-F1
#
_cell.length_a   1.000
_cell.length_b   1.000
_cell.length_c   1.000
_cell.angle_alpha   90.00
_cell.angle_beta   90.00
_cell.angle_gamma   90.00
#
_symmetry.space_group_name_H-M   'P 1'
#
loop_
_entity.id
_entity.type
_entity.pdbx_description
1 polymer ?
#
loop_
_entity_poly.entity_id
_entity_poly.type
_entity_poly.pdbx_seq_one_letter_code
_entity_poly.pdbx_strand_id
1 'polypeptide(L)'
;MSSSLPRGFDDIQTVKSKPGRVANVIAVVVDALPPKLSGGDSYTSTFTLKDHDFSGETWNGLKIRYFQRCESDLPAPQQGDVVLLRQIKLRPYQGAVIGLCTQLDFSPWIIFRQGSNPKVSPQVIMCPGTRELMTTEKSYALSLIGAASTTATNNQPVQVRQTVAPAPPNPVITKPSIQRGRPKFSLIRDLSCGTFVDLVVQVVKTYAEDYQRFLLYVTDYTQNKQLFNYTAEEGGPRDGDVYGYTSRSRRTWPGPYGQMTLQVTLWEPHSYYARQNVKENDFVLLQNVNIKMGRVSGAMEGSLHTDRRFPEKVQVIPINDNDSDEDVKKLVKRKIDYWKRVKTENPGFRGNDINKRKATDNDEQQRCLTKAKKRQAEQNRKQEEKIKCDEDQPEIETSFQEKRDQLNAYIRANDPSVPCRSISDILSNESHMNISPDGIKYRLPFQNLRYKASVRVVDFFPPNIEDFSVQYDVERAMLSNTSDTEGSTSSIGDNETDSGKRWEWRFCLLVEDAGPGTHYNRSGPRERMKLYVGNNDAVFLLCLDAVNLRQNPAVLSDLREKLFILWGDLEERKRAINTAACNNNNNAGSNDDPNPDLNKQIIAASTKPFICCIKEFGVKSSLRSDEGSSANDECRFGWERRFLVLAFLG
;
A
#
# COMPACT_ATOMS: atom_id res chain seq x y z
N MET A 1 -25.36 -35.31 11.33
CA MET A 1 -24.76 -35.64 10.02
C MET A 1 -24.32 -34.32 9.42
N SER A 2 -23.03 -34.05 9.31
CA SER A 2 -22.54 -32.88 8.58
C SER A 2 -22.95 -33.02 7.13
N SER A 3 -23.85 -32.16 6.66
CA SER A 3 -24.31 -32.19 5.27
C SER A 3 -23.12 -31.91 4.36
N SER A 4 -22.87 -32.80 3.40
CA SER A 4 -21.87 -32.57 2.37
C SER A 4 -22.30 -31.42 1.47
N LEU A 5 -21.34 -30.65 0.98
CA LEU A 5 -21.57 -29.60 -0.01
C LEU A 5 -22.35 -30.16 -1.22
N PRO A 6 -23.46 -29.55 -1.65
CA PRO A 6 -24.26 -30.06 -2.76
C PRO A 6 -23.46 -30.11 -4.06
N ARG A 7 -23.73 -31.13 -4.90
CA ARG A 7 -23.02 -31.30 -6.17
C ARG A 7 -23.18 -30.05 -7.06
N GLY A 8 -22.07 -29.49 -7.52
CA GLY A 8 -22.04 -28.28 -8.36
C GLY A 8 -21.90 -26.96 -7.57
N PHE A 9 -21.81 -27.03 -6.25
CA PHE A 9 -21.40 -25.93 -5.39
C PHE A 9 -19.91 -26.09 -5.04
N ASP A 10 -19.22 -24.96 -4.90
CA ASP A 10 -17.83 -24.90 -4.48
C ASP A 10 -17.73 -24.24 -3.09
N ASP A 11 -16.78 -24.69 -2.27
CA ASP A 11 -16.43 -24.07 -0.99
C ASP A 11 -15.70 -22.72 -1.23
N ILE A 12 -15.69 -21.83 -0.24
CA ILE A 12 -15.17 -20.46 -0.37
C ILE A 12 -13.67 -20.44 -0.71
N GLN A 13 -12.90 -21.40 -0.20
CA GLN A 13 -11.47 -21.50 -0.48
C GLN A 13 -11.22 -21.94 -1.93
N THR A 14 -11.97 -22.93 -2.41
CA THR A 14 -11.97 -23.38 -3.81
C THR A 14 -12.42 -22.27 -4.75
N VAL A 15 -13.46 -21.52 -4.39
CA VAL A 15 -13.95 -20.36 -5.14
C VAL A 15 -12.87 -19.28 -5.28
N LYS A 16 -12.18 -18.95 -4.19
CA LYS A 16 -11.07 -17.97 -4.21
C LYS A 16 -9.87 -18.42 -5.04
N SER A 17 -9.64 -19.72 -5.18
CA SER A 17 -8.55 -20.27 -6.00
C SER A 17 -8.81 -20.22 -7.52
N LYS A 18 -10.04 -19.93 -7.95
CA LYS A 18 -10.47 -19.95 -9.37
C LYS A 18 -11.02 -18.58 -9.85
N PRO A 19 -10.24 -17.49 -9.81
CA PRO A 19 -10.68 -16.20 -10.34
C PRO A 19 -11.07 -16.31 -11.83
N GLY A 20 -12.03 -15.51 -12.27
CA GLY A 20 -12.47 -15.45 -13.67
C GLY A 20 -13.54 -16.49 -14.08
N ARG A 21 -13.92 -17.41 -13.18
CA ARG A 21 -15.01 -18.37 -13.41
C ARG A 21 -16.32 -17.91 -12.78
N VAL A 22 -17.39 -18.61 -13.14
CA VAL A 22 -18.67 -18.58 -12.41
C VAL A 22 -18.67 -19.70 -11.37
N ALA A 23 -19.26 -19.45 -10.20
CA ALA A 23 -19.43 -20.46 -9.16
C ALA A 23 -20.85 -20.45 -8.60
N ASN A 24 -21.24 -21.57 -7.99
CA ASN A 24 -22.43 -21.63 -7.13
C ASN A 24 -21.93 -21.78 -5.70
N VAL A 25 -22.44 -20.96 -4.78
CA VAL A 25 -21.92 -20.87 -3.41
C VAL A 25 -23.08 -20.90 -2.42
N ILE A 26 -22.93 -21.62 -1.30
CA ILE A 26 -23.81 -21.54 -0.12
C ILE A 26 -22.92 -21.29 1.08
N ALA A 27 -23.09 -20.14 1.73
CA ALA A 27 -22.20 -19.71 2.81
C ALA A 27 -22.90 -18.73 3.77
N VAL A 28 -22.37 -18.61 4.99
CA VAL A 28 -22.84 -17.71 6.04
C VAL A 28 -22.32 -16.30 5.80
N VAL A 29 -23.17 -15.30 6.02
CA VAL A 29 -22.83 -13.88 5.92
C VAL A 29 -22.16 -13.42 7.21
N VAL A 30 -20.90 -13.00 7.11
CA VAL A 30 -20.12 -12.53 8.27
C VAL A 30 -20.09 -11.01 8.40
N ASP A 31 -20.39 -10.30 7.32
CA ASP A 31 -20.42 -8.84 7.24
C ASP A 31 -21.37 -8.43 6.10
N ALA A 32 -22.19 -7.39 6.30
CA ALA A 32 -23.13 -6.90 5.31
C ALA A 32 -23.34 -5.39 5.45
N LEU A 33 -23.21 -4.67 4.34
CA LEU A 33 -23.53 -3.25 4.24
C LEU A 33 -24.99 -3.10 3.78
N PRO A 34 -25.73 -2.10 4.32
CA PRO A 34 -27.08 -1.82 3.85
C PRO A 34 -27.07 -1.48 2.35
N PRO A 35 -28.10 -1.88 1.58
CA PRO A 35 -28.26 -1.46 0.20
C PRO A 35 -28.17 0.07 0.08
N LYS A 36 -27.48 0.55 -0.94
CA LYS A 36 -27.34 1.98 -1.20
C LYS A 36 -27.33 2.28 -2.68
N LEU A 37 -27.71 3.50 -3.06
CA LEU A 37 -27.52 3.98 -4.41
C LEU A 37 -26.01 4.08 -4.71
N SER A 38 -25.57 3.50 -5.82
CA SER A 38 -24.19 3.65 -6.30
C SER A 38 -23.97 5.05 -6.87
N GLY A 39 -22.74 5.37 -7.30
CA GLY A 39 -22.49 6.63 -8.01
C GLY A 39 -23.12 6.72 -9.41
N GLY A 40 -23.72 5.64 -9.90
CA GLY A 40 -24.44 5.58 -11.17
C GLY A 40 -25.96 5.44 -10.98
N ASP A 41 -26.62 4.77 -11.92
CA ASP A 41 -28.07 4.55 -11.99
C ASP A 41 -28.55 3.26 -11.29
N SER A 42 -27.67 2.57 -10.57
CA SER A 42 -27.99 1.30 -9.88
C SER A 42 -27.81 1.39 -8.38
N TYR A 43 -28.57 0.55 -7.68
CA TYR A 43 -28.34 0.24 -6.28
C TYR A 43 -27.27 -0.84 -6.16
N THR A 44 -26.58 -0.86 -5.02
CA THR A 44 -25.56 -1.84 -4.68
C THR A 44 -25.81 -2.45 -3.31
N SER A 45 -25.66 -3.78 -3.23
CA SER A 45 -25.58 -4.55 -1.98
C SER A 45 -24.20 -5.18 -1.87
N THR A 46 -23.56 -5.06 -0.71
CA THR A 46 -22.21 -5.60 -0.47
C THR A 46 -22.20 -6.39 0.83
N PHE A 47 -21.78 -7.65 0.76
CA PHE A 47 -21.70 -8.54 1.93
C PHE A 47 -20.56 -9.54 1.76
N THR A 48 -20.11 -10.18 2.83
CA THR A 48 -18.99 -11.11 2.84
C THR A 48 -19.43 -12.49 3.31
N LEU A 49 -19.07 -13.51 2.55
CA LEU A 49 -19.47 -14.91 2.77
C LEU A 49 -18.30 -15.76 3.30
N LYS A 50 -18.58 -16.63 4.27
CA LYS A 50 -17.68 -17.70 4.74
C LYS A 50 -18.43 -19.02 4.88
N ASP A 51 -17.74 -20.13 4.73
CA ASP A 51 -18.24 -21.50 4.96
C ASP A 51 -17.57 -22.18 6.16
N HIS A 52 -16.39 -21.71 6.55
CA HIS A 52 -15.65 -22.12 7.76
C HIS A 52 -14.96 -20.90 8.39
N ASP A 53 -14.38 -21.09 9.58
CA ASP A 53 -13.66 -20.06 10.33
C ASP A 53 -14.47 -18.74 10.49
N PHE A 54 -15.69 -18.89 11.01
CA PHE A 54 -16.59 -17.76 11.29
C PHE A 54 -16.03 -16.82 12.36
N SER A 55 -15.13 -17.31 13.22
CA SER A 55 -14.42 -16.55 14.25
C SER A 55 -13.23 -15.74 13.74
N GLY A 56 -12.64 -16.13 12.60
CA GLY A 56 -11.50 -15.44 12.02
C GLY A 56 -11.87 -14.10 11.38
N GLU A 57 -10.83 -13.38 10.95
CA GLU A 57 -10.96 -12.04 10.39
C GLU A 57 -11.88 -12.02 9.15
N THR A 58 -12.82 -11.07 9.07
CA THR A 58 -13.87 -11.05 8.04
C THR A 58 -13.32 -10.95 6.61
N TRP A 59 -12.14 -10.35 6.43
CA TRP A 59 -11.52 -10.17 5.11
C TRP A 59 -11.05 -11.48 4.47
N ASN A 60 -10.93 -12.58 5.24
CA ASN A 60 -10.61 -13.90 4.69
C ASN A 60 -11.84 -14.58 4.02
N GLY A 61 -13.03 -13.96 4.05
CA GLY A 61 -14.23 -14.42 3.33
C GLY A 61 -14.32 -13.93 1.88
N LEU A 62 -15.30 -14.44 1.13
CA LEU A 62 -15.60 -14.01 -0.24
C LEU A 62 -16.51 -12.78 -0.21
N LYS A 63 -15.98 -11.62 -0.59
CA LYS A 63 -16.78 -10.39 -0.69
C LYS A 63 -17.63 -10.41 -1.96
N ILE A 64 -18.93 -10.18 -1.81
CA ILE A 64 -19.90 -10.08 -2.89
C ILE A 64 -20.28 -8.61 -3.08
N ARG A 65 -20.28 -8.14 -4.34
CA ARG A 65 -20.91 -6.88 -4.75
C ARG A 65 -21.99 -7.18 -5.78
N TYR A 66 -23.21 -6.84 -5.43
CA TYR A 66 -24.38 -7.06 -6.27
C TYR A 66 -24.93 -5.70 -6.72
N PHE A 67 -25.05 -5.47 -8.02
CA PHE A 67 -25.55 -4.23 -8.60
C PHE A 67 -26.83 -4.49 -9.38
N GLN A 68 -27.88 -3.70 -9.12
CA GLN A 68 -29.13 -3.81 -9.85
C GLN A 68 -29.87 -2.47 -9.87
N ARG A 69 -30.68 -2.23 -10.91
CA ARG A 69 -31.43 -0.97 -11.07
C ARG A 69 -32.56 -0.81 -10.05
N CYS A 70 -33.24 -1.89 -9.72
CA CYS A 70 -34.33 -1.90 -8.74
C CYS A 70 -33.81 -2.40 -7.38
N GLU A 71 -34.14 -1.70 -6.31
CA GLU A 71 -33.75 -2.08 -4.94
C GLU A 71 -34.39 -3.42 -4.51
N SER A 72 -35.58 -3.75 -5.03
CA SER A 72 -36.29 -5.01 -4.74
C SER A 72 -35.57 -6.28 -5.20
N ASP A 73 -34.70 -6.15 -6.20
CA ASP A 73 -33.99 -7.27 -6.81
C ASP A 73 -32.62 -7.52 -6.14
N LEU A 74 -32.19 -6.62 -5.25
CA LEU A 74 -30.95 -6.76 -4.52
C LEU A 74 -31.08 -7.76 -3.36
N PRO A 75 -30.06 -8.61 -3.13
CA PRO A 75 -29.98 -9.36 -1.90
C PRO A 75 -29.74 -8.41 -0.72
N ALA A 76 -30.56 -8.49 0.32
CA ALA A 76 -30.38 -7.72 1.57
C ALA A 76 -30.14 -8.65 2.79
N PRO A 77 -29.01 -9.38 2.81
CA PRO A 77 -28.69 -10.27 3.92
C PRO A 77 -28.27 -9.49 5.17
N GLN A 78 -28.46 -10.10 6.33
CA GLN A 78 -27.95 -9.66 7.62
C GLN A 78 -26.80 -10.59 8.07
N GLN A 79 -25.97 -10.12 8.99
CA GLN A 79 -24.94 -10.96 9.60
C GLN A 79 -25.59 -12.18 10.25
N GLY A 80 -25.08 -13.37 9.93
CA GLY A 80 -25.61 -14.67 10.38
C GLY A 80 -26.57 -15.35 9.39
N ASP A 81 -27.10 -14.64 8.39
CA ASP A 81 -27.91 -15.27 7.34
C ASP A 81 -27.05 -16.21 6.48
N VAL A 82 -27.65 -17.26 5.91
CA VAL A 82 -27.01 -18.09 4.89
C VAL A 82 -27.49 -17.67 3.52
N VAL A 83 -26.56 -17.39 2.61
CA VAL A 83 -26.88 -16.98 1.24
C VAL A 83 -26.45 -18.07 0.27
N LEU A 84 -27.37 -18.44 -0.60
CA LEU A 84 -27.13 -19.27 -1.78
C LEU A 84 -27.07 -18.35 -3.00
N LEU A 85 -25.94 -18.35 -3.70
CA LEU A 85 -25.75 -17.64 -4.97
C LEU A 85 -25.51 -18.65 -6.09
N ARG A 86 -26.24 -18.51 -7.19
CA ARG A 86 -26.04 -19.33 -8.40
C ARG A 86 -25.36 -18.52 -9.48
N GLN A 87 -24.36 -19.13 -10.12
CA GLN A 87 -23.61 -18.57 -11.25
C GLN A 87 -23.00 -17.18 -10.99
N ILE A 88 -22.58 -16.92 -9.74
CA ILE A 88 -21.93 -15.65 -9.41
C ILE A 88 -20.58 -15.56 -10.13
N LYS A 89 -20.35 -14.45 -10.85
CA LYS A 89 -19.08 -14.21 -11.54
C LYS A 89 -18.00 -13.82 -10.54
N LEU A 90 -16.88 -14.53 -10.55
CA LEU A 90 -15.73 -14.26 -9.69
C LEU A 90 -14.73 -13.36 -10.42
N ARG A 91 -14.40 -12.23 -9.81
CA ARG A 91 -13.48 -11.23 -10.39
C ARG A 91 -12.35 -10.91 -9.40
N PRO A 92 -11.10 -10.83 -9.86
CA PRO A 92 -10.03 -10.25 -9.05
C PRO A 92 -10.28 -8.75 -8.89
N TYR A 93 -10.18 -8.24 -7.66
CA TYR A 93 -10.34 -6.83 -7.32
C TYR A 93 -9.42 -6.48 -6.13
N GLN A 94 -8.52 -5.52 -6.33
CA GLN A 94 -7.57 -5.04 -5.30
C GLN A 94 -6.78 -6.18 -4.60
N GLY A 95 -6.33 -7.18 -5.37
CA GLY A 95 -5.54 -8.31 -4.85
C GLY A 95 -6.36 -9.44 -4.19
N ALA A 96 -7.68 -9.29 -4.05
CA ALA A 96 -8.59 -10.33 -3.56
C ALA A 96 -9.57 -10.78 -4.65
N VAL A 97 -10.15 -11.98 -4.52
CA VAL A 97 -11.26 -12.42 -5.39
C VAL A 97 -12.59 -11.97 -4.78
N ILE A 98 -13.42 -11.31 -5.57
CA ILE A 98 -14.77 -10.89 -5.20
C ILE A 98 -15.80 -11.56 -6.10
N GLY A 99 -16.99 -11.84 -5.58
CA GLY A 99 -18.15 -12.17 -6.39
C GLY A 99 -18.81 -10.88 -6.88
N LEU A 100 -19.06 -10.75 -8.18
CA LEU A 100 -19.65 -9.58 -8.80
C LEU A 100 -20.88 -9.97 -9.60
N CYS A 101 -22.01 -9.35 -9.29
CA CYS A 101 -23.20 -9.35 -10.14
C CYS A 101 -23.42 -7.94 -10.66
N THR A 102 -23.49 -7.77 -11.99
CA THR A 102 -23.77 -6.48 -12.64
C THR A 102 -25.19 -6.46 -13.17
N GLN A 103 -25.67 -5.28 -13.60
CA GLN A 103 -26.99 -5.13 -14.22
C GLN A 103 -27.18 -6.01 -15.49
N LEU A 104 -26.08 -6.40 -16.14
CA LEU A 104 -26.10 -7.20 -17.37
C LEU A 104 -26.09 -8.71 -17.10
N ASP A 105 -25.72 -9.13 -15.89
CA ASP A 105 -25.39 -10.51 -15.55
C ASP A 105 -26.05 -10.93 -14.24
N PHE A 106 -27.38 -11.03 -14.25
CA PHE A 106 -28.17 -11.39 -13.08
C PHE A 106 -27.79 -12.78 -12.55
N SER A 107 -27.46 -12.85 -11.25
CA SER A 107 -27.07 -14.09 -10.55
C SER A 107 -28.12 -14.42 -9.48
N PRO A 108 -28.98 -15.43 -9.68
CA PRO A 108 -30.07 -15.73 -8.75
C PRO A 108 -29.55 -15.98 -7.33
N TRP A 109 -30.26 -15.43 -6.34
CA TRP A 109 -29.89 -15.50 -4.94
C TRP A 109 -31.06 -15.98 -4.07
N ILE A 110 -30.72 -16.66 -2.97
CA ILE A 110 -31.65 -17.11 -1.94
C ILE A 110 -31.02 -16.85 -0.58
N ILE A 111 -31.77 -16.28 0.36
CA ILE A 111 -31.33 -15.97 1.72
C ILE A 111 -32.14 -16.81 2.69
N PHE A 112 -31.44 -17.52 3.57
CA PHE A 112 -32.02 -18.24 4.69
C PHE A 112 -31.74 -17.44 5.96
N ARG A 113 -32.80 -17.02 6.63
CA ARG A 113 -32.74 -16.21 7.85
C ARG A 113 -33.26 -17.00 9.03
N GLN A 114 -32.48 -17.06 10.10
CA GLN A 114 -32.97 -17.62 11.36
C GLN A 114 -33.94 -16.62 11.99
N GLY A 115 -35.16 -17.06 12.26
CA GLY A 115 -36.10 -16.26 13.03
C GLY A 115 -35.57 -16.05 14.45
N SER A 116 -36.01 -14.97 15.10
CA SER A 116 -35.67 -14.64 16.49
C SER A 116 -36.03 -15.75 17.50
N ASN A 117 -36.91 -16.69 17.11
CA ASN A 117 -37.19 -17.89 17.86
C ASN A 117 -36.57 -19.11 17.15
N PRO A 118 -35.55 -19.79 17.72
CA PRO A 118 -34.88 -20.93 17.10
C PRO A 118 -35.80 -22.15 16.87
N LYS A 119 -37.01 -22.15 17.44
CA LYS A 119 -38.03 -23.19 17.20
C LYS A 119 -38.79 -22.99 15.89
N VAL A 120 -38.73 -21.80 15.29
CA VAL A 120 -39.43 -21.50 14.03
C VAL A 120 -38.53 -21.88 12.87
N SER A 121 -39.10 -22.55 11.87
CA SER A 121 -38.38 -22.86 10.63
C SER A 121 -37.81 -21.58 10.02
N PRO A 122 -36.53 -21.55 9.62
CA PRO A 122 -35.91 -20.35 9.08
C PRO A 122 -36.64 -19.84 7.84
N GLN A 123 -36.73 -18.52 7.73
CA GLN A 123 -37.38 -17.85 6.61
C GLN A 123 -36.49 -17.96 5.37
N VAL A 124 -37.10 -18.27 4.23
CA VAL A 124 -36.41 -18.35 2.94
C VAL A 124 -36.88 -17.21 2.06
N ILE A 125 -35.98 -16.29 1.73
CA ILE A 125 -36.22 -15.12 0.88
C ILE A 125 -35.57 -15.39 -0.48
N MET A 126 -36.35 -15.42 -1.55
CA MET A 126 -35.85 -15.73 -2.90
C MET A 126 -35.99 -14.53 -3.81
N CYS A 127 -35.02 -14.31 -4.69
CA CYS A 127 -35.18 -13.35 -5.78
C CYS A 127 -36.28 -13.84 -6.75
N PRO A 128 -37.16 -12.97 -7.27
CA PRO A 128 -38.15 -13.35 -8.28
C PRO A 128 -37.49 -14.07 -9.47
N GLY A 129 -38.10 -15.17 -9.92
CA GLY A 129 -37.59 -15.97 -11.06
C GLY A 129 -36.47 -16.95 -10.73
N THR A 130 -36.07 -17.08 -9.46
CA THR A 130 -35.07 -18.08 -9.05
C THR A 130 -35.64 -19.50 -9.14
N ARG A 131 -34.86 -20.44 -9.71
CA ARG A 131 -35.22 -21.86 -9.75
C ARG A 131 -35.46 -22.40 -8.33
N GLU A 132 -36.41 -23.33 -8.22
CA GLU A 132 -36.71 -24.01 -6.96
C GLU A 132 -35.46 -24.63 -6.29
N LEU A 133 -35.51 -24.60 -4.97
CA LEU A 133 -34.45 -25.03 -4.06
C LEU A 133 -34.42 -26.56 -4.01
N MET A 134 -33.27 -27.16 -4.33
CA MET A 134 -33.13 -28.61 -4.24
C MET A 134 -33.07 -29.08 -2.78
N THR A 135 -33.56 -30.28 -2.48
CA THR A 135 -33.56 -30.82 -1.11
C THR A 135 -32.17 -30.84 -0.50
N THR A 136 -31.14 -31.13 -1.30
CA THR A 136 -29.73 -31.12 -0.87
C THR A 136 -29.25 -29.71 -0.52
N GLU A 137 -29.57 -28.70 -1.33
CA GLU A 137 -29.23 -27.30 -1.08
C GLU A 137 -29.91 -26.79 0.20
N LYS A 138 -31.20 -27.12 0.39
CA LYS A 138 -31.96 -26.77 1.59
C LYS A 138 -31.31 -27.41 2.82
N SER A 139 -30.99 -28.70 2.77
CA SER A 139 -30.38 -29.39 3.91
C SER A 139 -29.03 -28.79 4.29
N TYR A 140 -28.18 -28.45 3.31
CA TYR A 140 -26.87 -27.84 3.55
C TYR A 140 -27.00 -26.43 4.13
N ALA A 141 -27.86 -25.58 3.57
CA ALA A 141 -28.08 -24.24 4.08
C ALA A 141 -28.63 -24.23 5.52
N LEU A 142 -29.57 -25.12 5.83
CA LEU A 142 -30.11 -25.27 7.18
C LEU A 142 -29.04 -25.75 8.18
N SER A 143 -28.12 -26.62 7.74
CA SER A 143 -27.02 -27.05 8.60
C SER A 143 -26.03 -25.94 8.95
N LEU A 144 -25.82 -24.97 8.05
CA LEU A 144 -24.97 -23.81 8.29
C LEU A 144 -25.59 -22.80 9.27
N ILE A 145 -26.92 -22.71 9.32
CA ILE A 145 -27.66 -21.93 10.34
C ILE A 145 -27.63 -22.61 11.72
N GLY A 146 -27.25 -23.89 11.79
CA GLY A 146 -27.39 -24.71 13.00
C GLY A 146 -28.82 -25.23 13.22
N ALA A 147 -29.70 -25.14 12.21
CA ALA A 147 -31.06 -25.66 12.28
C ALA A 147 -31.10 -27.14 11.85
N ALA A 148 -31.25 -28.04 12.81
CA ALA A 148 -31.44 -29.46 12.55
C ALA A 148 -32.77 -29.71 11.79
N SER A 149 -32.69 -30.10 10.51
CA SER A 149 -33.85 -30.67 9.81
C SER A 149 -34.18 -32.03 10.42
N THR A 150 -35.24 -32.09 11.22
CA THR A 150 -35.87 -33.33 11.64
C THR A 150 -36.80 -33.81 10.54
N THR A 151 -36.32 -34.69 9.68
CA THR A 151 -37.18 -35.64 8.97
C THR A 151 -36.57 -37.03 9.11
N ALA A 152 -37.15 -37.78 10.05
CA ALA A 152 -36.95 -39.20 10.22
C ALA A 152 -37.62 -39.95 9.06
N THR A 153 -36.91 -40.90 8.43
CA THR A 153 -37.45 -42.24 8.12
C THR A 153 -36.34 -43.16 7.64
N ASN A 154 -36.03 -44.13 8.50
CA ASN A 154 -35.73 -45.54 8.26
C ASN A 154 -34.71 -46.00 7.21
N ASN A 155 -33.74 -46.75 7.75
CA ASN A 155 -33.12 -47.99 7.25
C ASN A 155 -32.20 -47.83 6.02
N GLN A 156 -30.95 -48.31 5.97
CA GLN A 156 -30.16 -49.27 6.74
C GLN A 156 -28.67 -49.02 6.36
N PRO A 157 -27.68 -49.41 7.18
CA PRO A 157 -26.27 -49.07 6.96
C PRO A 157 -25.51 -50.14 6.18
N VAL A 158 -24.54 -49.72 5.35
CA VAL A 158 -23.45 -50.58 4.89
C VAL A 158 -22.14 -49.79 4.97
N GLN A 159 -21.24 -50.27 5.83
CA GLN A 159 -19.82 -49.90 5.85
C GLN A 159 -19.13 -50.46 4.59
N VAL A 160 -18.05 -49.85 4.09
CA VAL A 160 -16.77 -50.53 3.79
C VAL A 160 -15.71 -49.50 3.36
N ARG A 161 -14.65 -49.48 4.17
CA ARG A 161 -13.19 -49.34 3.94
C ARG A 161 -12.60 -48.30 2.98
N GLN A 162 -11.63 -47.60 3.57
CA GLN A 162 -10.46 -46.99 2.97
C GLN A 162 -9.66 -47.96 2.09
N THR A 163 -9.16 -47.47 0.97
CA THR A 163 -7.91 -47.94 0.35
C THR A 163 -7.11 -46.74 -0.13
N VAL A 164 -5.93 -46.60 0.46
CA VAL A 164 -4.84 -45.72 0.05
C VAL A 164 -4.25 -46.24 -1.25
N ALA A 165 -3.99 -45.37 -2.23
CA ALA A 165 -2.98 -45.60 -3.25
C ALA A 165 -2.32 -44.25 -3.60
N PRO A 166 -0.98 -44.13 -3.47
CA PRO A 166 -0.26 -42.90 -3.75
C PRO A 166 -0.04 -42.73 -5.25
N ALA A 167 -0.27 -41.53 -5.78
CA ALA A 167 0.18 -41.16 -7.11
C ALA A 167 1.68 -40.79 -7.06
N PRO A 168 2.48 -41.18 -8.07
CA PRO A 168 3.93 -41.09 -8.05
C PRO A 168 4.40 -39.63 -8.11
N PRO A 169 5.60 -39.32 -7.55
CA PRO A 169 6.21 -38.01 -7.72
C PRO A 169 6.64 -37.86 -9.18
N ASN A 170 6.14 -36.80 -9.84
CA ASN A 170 6.63 -36.43 -11.16
C ASN A 170 8.15 -36.15 -11.08
N PRO A 171 8.94 -36.62 -12.05
CA PRO A 171 10.38 -36.45 -12.03
C PRO A 171 10.71 -34.96 -12.08
N VAL A 172 11.62 -34.55 -11.19
CA VAL A 172 12.30 -33.27 -11.22
C VAL A 172 13.07 -33.20 -12.53
N ILE A 173 12.49 -32.54 -13.52
CA ILE A 173 13.24 -32.08 -14.68
C ILE A 173 14.09 -30.90 -14.18
N THR A 174 15.34 -31.20 -13.84
CA THR A 174 16.43 -30.26 -13.76
C THR A 174 16.58 -29.58 -15.12
N LYS A 175 15.86 -28.47 -15.32
CA LYS A 175 16.22 -27.54 -16.38
C LYS A 175 17.55 -26.89 -15.97
N PRO A 176 18.53 -26.81 -16.89
CA PRO A 176 19.77 -26.09 -16.62
C PRO A 176 19.42 -24.66 -16.20
N SER A 177 20.25 -24.07 -15.34
CA SER A 177 20.16 -22.68 -14.93
C SER A 177 20.15 -21.76 -16.15
N ILE A 178 18.95 -21.47 -16.66
CA ILE A 178 18.76 -20.43 -17.66
C ILE A 178 19.03 -19.13 -16.91
N GLN A 179 20.09 -18.45 -17.34
CA GLN A 179 20.41 -17.08 -16.96
C GLN A 179 19.11 -16.28 -16.84
N ARG A 180 18.93 -15.51 -15.75
CA ARG A 180 17.72 -14.73 -15.43
C ARG A 180 17.49 -13.56 -16.41
N GLY A 181 17.62 -13.78 -17.72
CA GLY A 181 17.23 -12.83 -18.76
C GLY A 181 15.76 -13.06 -19.11
N ARG A 182 14.95 -11.99 -19.07
CA ARG A 182 13.62 -12.01 -19.67
C ARG A 182 13.80 -12.21 -21.18
N PRO A 183 13.38 -13.34 -21.78
CA PRO A 183 13.70 -13.66 -23.17
C PRO A 183 13.07 -12.70 -24.20
N LYS A 184 12.19 -11.79 -23.76
CA LYS A 184 11.51 -10.79 -24.58
C LYS A 184 11.96 -9.35 -24.33
N PHE A 185 12.92 -9.11 -23.43
CA PHE A 185 13.36 -7.75 -23.14
C PHE A 185 14.04 -7.12 -24.37
N SER A 186 13.71 -5.86 -24.69
CA SER A 186 14.32 -5.12 -25.79
C SER A 186 14.45 -3.64 -25.46
N LEU A 187 15.48 -2.99 -26.01
CA LEU A 187 15.63 -1.53 -25.97
C LEU A 187 14.89 -0.89 -27.13
N ILE A 188 14.52 0.39 -27.00
CA ILE A 188 13.78 1.13 -28.05
C ILE A 188 14.55 1.18 -29.37
N ARG A 189 15.88 1.33 -29.32
CA ARG A 189 16.76 1.29 -30.50
C ARG A 189 16.70 -0.04 -31.28
N ASP A 190 16.36 -1.14 -30.62
CA ASP A 190 16.41 -2.51 -31.16
C ASP A 190 15.02 -3.00 -31.60
N LEU A 191 13.99 -2.13 -31.55
CA LEU A 191 12.62 -2.47 -31.92
C LEU A 191 12.44 -2.58 -33.43
N SER A 192 11.63 -3.56 -33.83
CA SER A 192 11.17 -3.76 -35.21
C SER A 192 9.66 -3.99 -35.25
N CYS A 193 9.00 -3.45 -36.27
CA CYS A 193 7.56 -3.63 -36.47
C CYS A 193 7.19 -5.10 -36.64
N GLY A 194 6.06 -5.52 -36.07
CA GLY A 194 5.57 -6.89 -36.11
C GLY A 194 6.09 -7.79 -34.98
N THR A 195 6.73 -7.22 -33.95
CA THR A 195 7.28 -7.97 -32.81
C THR A 195 6.52 -7.69 -31.52
N PHE A 196 6.60 -8.65 -30.58
CA PHE A 196 6.08 -8.51 -29.22
C PHE A 196 7.25 -8.50 -28.24
N VAL A 197 7.39 -7.40 -27.49
CA VAL A 197 8.56 -7.13 -26.64
C VAL A 197 8.16 -6.76 -25.22
N ASP A 198 9.08 -6.95 -24.29
CA ASP A 198 9.01 -6.40 -22.93
C ASP A 198 9.93 -5.17 -22.85
N LEU A 199 9.42 -4.06 -22.30
CA LEU A 199 10.11 -2.78 -22.25
C LEU A 199 10.24 -2.30 -20.80
N VAL A 200 11.44 -1.89 -20.41
CA VAL A 200 11.71 -1.16 -19.16
C VAL A 200 11.96 0.30 -19.53
N VAL A 201 11.03 1.19 -19.14
CA VAL A 201 10.97 2.56 -19.67
C VAL A 201 10.56 3.56 -18.60
N GLN A 202 10.91 4.82 -18.82
CA GLN A 202 10.40 5.95 -18.05
C GLN A 202 9.19 6.56 -18.76
N VAL A 203 8.13 6.88 -18.00
CA VAL A 203 6.94 7.58 -18.51
C VAL A 203 7.24 9.07 -18.64
N VAL A 204 7.23 9.58 -19.87
CA VAL A 204 7.49 10.99 -20.19
C VAL A 204 6.21 11.82 -20.07
N LYS A 205 5.12 11.30 -20.64
CA LYS A 205 3.83 12.00 -20.71
C LYS A 205 2.69 10.99 -20.74
N THR A 206 1.57 11.37 -20.15
CA THR A 206 0.35 10.55 -20.17
C THR A 206 -0.80 11.31 -20.83
N TYR A 207 -1.68 10.58 -21.52
CA TYR A 207 -2.88 11.16 -22.12
C TYR A 207 -4.06 10.19 -22.02
N ALA A 208 -5.15 10.64 -21.40
CA ALA A 208 -6.41 9.92 -21.37
C ALA A 208 -7.25 10.36 -22.58
N GLU A 209 -7.29 9.53 -23.63
CA GLU A 209 -8.05 9.80 -24.86
C GLU A 209 -9.54 9.53 -24.65
N ASP A 210 -9.88 8.31 -24.21
CA ASP A 210 -11.26 7.91 -23.90
C ASP A 210 -11.28 6.97 -22.69
N TYR A 211 -12.45 6.42 -22.33
CA TYR A 211 -12.55 5.50 -21.19
C TYR A 211 -11.74 4.22 -21.39
N GLN A 212 -11.58 3.73 -22.62
CA GLN A 212 -11.00 2.43 -22.95
C GLN A 212 -9.49 2.49 -23.24
N ARG A 213 -8.99 3.64 -23.70
CA ARG A 213 -7.61 3.85 -24.13
C ARG A 213 -6.88 4.79 -23.21
N PHE A 214 -5.62 4.48 -22.96
CA PHE A 214 -4.70 5.34 -22.24
C PHE A 214 -3.37 5.36 -22.98
N LEU A 215 -2.92 6.55 -23.38
CA LEU A 215 -1.68 6.70 -24.13
C LEU A 215 -0.55 7.02 -23.15
N LEU A 216 0.50 6.22 -23.22
CA LEU A 216 1.77 6.48 -22.56
C LEU A 216 2.81 6.90 -23.60
N TYR A 217 3.50 8.00 -23.35
CA TYR A 217 4.73 8.31 -24.05
C TYR A 217 5.89 7.87 -23.17
N VAL A 218 6.69 6.95 -23.67
CA VAL A 218 7.72 6.27 -22.88
C VAL A 218 9.08 6.32 -23.55
N THR A 219 10.14 6.35 -22.77
CA THR A 219 11.52 6.39 -23.28
C THR A 219 12.43 5.47 -22.48
N ASP A 220 13.43 4.91 -23.16
CA ASP A 220 14.57 4.26 -22.52
C ASP A 220 15.90 5.00 -22.75
N TYR A 221 15.82 6.22 -23.27
CA TYR A 221 16.96 7.04 -23.68
C TYR A 221 17.83 6.40 -24.78
N THR A 222 17.25 5.54 -25.62
CA THR A 222 17.88 5.07 -26.87
C THR A 222 17.12 5.59 -28.10
N GLN A 223 17.84 5.79 -29.21
CA GLN A 223 17.29 6.40 -30.42
C GLN A 223 16.89 5.34 -31.45
N ASN A 224 15.71 5.51 -32.07
CA ASN A 224 15.23 4.68 -33.18
C ASN A 224 14.70 5.57 -34.31
N LYS A 225 15.24 5.42 -35.52
CA LYS A 225 14.92 6.26 -36.69
C LYS A 225 13.45 6.18 -37.14
N GLN A 226 12.73 5.15 -36.72
CA GLN A 226 11.31 4.96 -37.06
C GLN A 226 10.36 5.69 -36.09
N LEU A 227 10.87 6.36 -35.05
CA LEU A 227 10.06 7.12 -34.10
C LEU A 227 9.87 8.57 -34.54
N PHE A 228 8.84 9.22 -33.97
CA PHE A 228 8.61 10.64 -34.14
C PHE A 228 9.76 11.47 -33.54
N ASN A 229 10.17 12.52 -34.23
CA ASN A 229 11.29 13.37 -33.81
C ASN A 229 10.78 14.56 -32.98
N TYR A 230 10.92 14.50 -31.66
CA TYR A 230 10.48 15.59 -30.78
C TYR A 230 11.53 16.70 -30.71
N THR A 231 11.17 17.92 -31.07
CA THR A 231 12.03 19.11 -30.97
C THR A 231 11.69 19.94 -29.74
N ALA A 232 12.63 20.77 -29.27
CA ALA A 232 12.39 21.66 -28.13
C ALA A 232 11.43 22.82 -28.45
N GLU A 233 11.21 23.11 -29.73
CA GLU A 233 10.55 24.33 -30.21
C GLU A 233 9.10 24.14 -30.66
N GLU A 234 8.51 22.94 -30.57
CA GLU A 234 7.13 22.69 -31.04
C GLU A 234 6.06 23.28 -30.09
N GLY A 235 5.93 24.61 -30.13
CA GLY A 235 4.74 25.37 -29.80
C GLY A 235 3.89 25.61 -31.06
N GLY A 236 3.44 24.55 -31.75
CA GLY A 236 2.51 24.65 -32.88
C GLY A 236 1.07 25.01 -32.45
N PRO A 237 0.21 25.53 -33.37
CA PRO A 237 -1.02 26.27 -33.08
C PRO A 237 -2.01 25.45 -32.24
N ARG A 238 -2.70 26.15 -31.32
CA ARG A 238 -3.76 25.67 -30.41
C ARG A 238 -4.45 24.38 -30.88
N ASP A 239 -4.36 23.31 -30.08
CA ASP A 239 -5.44 22.30 -30.00
C ASP A 239 -6.59 22.93 -29.20
N GLY A 240 -7.24 23.89 -29.82
CA GLY A 240 -8.53 24.40 -29.42
C GLY A 240 -9.41 24.28 -30.64
N ASP A 241 -10.66 23.89 -30.44
CA ASP A 241 -11.68 24.19 -31.43
C ASP A 241 -11.57 25.68 -31.82
N VAL A 242 -11.90 25.99 -33.07
CA VAL A 242 -11.83 27.35 -33.64
C VAL A 242 -12.53 28.40 -32.76
N TYR A 243 -13.44 27.96 -31.89
CA TYR A 243 -14.27 28.77 -31.00
C TYR A 243 -13.81 28.81 -29.53
N GLY A 244 -12.74 28.09 -29.15
CA GLY A 244 -12.13 28.19 -27.82
C GLY A 244 -12.94 27.56 -26.67
N TYR A 245 -13.87 26.63 -26.93
CA TYR A 245 -14.58 25.89 -25.89
C TYR A 245 -13.69 24.89 -25.14
N THR A 246 -12.53 24.51 -25.70
CA THR A 246 -11.53 23.67 -25.02
C THR A 246 -10.28 24.46 -24.65
N SER A 247 -10.21 24.92 -23.39
CA SER A 247 -9.15 25.80 -22.88
C SER A 247 -7.86 25.10 -22.41
N ARG A 248 -7.58 23.87 -22.86
CA ARG A 248 -6.36 23.17 -22.42
C ARG A 248 -5.14 23.74 -23.13
N SER A 249 -4.32 24.51 -22.41
CA SER A 249 -3.02 24.95 -22.92
C SER A 249 -2.17 23.74 -23.31
N ARG A 250 -1.54 23.78 -24.50
CA ARG A 250 -0.65 22.71 -24.95
C ARG A 250 0.50 22.56 -23.96
N ARG A 251 0.57 21.41 -23.30
CA ARG A 251 1.70 21.06 -22.41
C ARG A 251 2.98 20.94 -23.25
N THR A 252 3.94 21.84 -23.04
CA THR A 252 5.24 21.79 -23.71
C THR A 252 5.95 20.48 -23.39
N TRP A 253 6.59 19.91 -24.42
CA TRP A 253 7.30 18.63 -24.32
C TRP A 253 8.48 18.77 -23.35
N PRO A 254 8.59 17.92 -22.32
CA PRO A 254 9.65 18.05 -21.33
C PRO A 254 10.99 17.44 -21.78
N GLY A 255 11.02 16.71 -22.90
CA GLY A 255 12.12 15.85 -23.31
C GLY A 255 11.91 14.39 -22.87
N PRO A 256 12.71 13.43 -23.40
CA PRO A 256 13.87 13.64 -24.26
C PRO A 256 13.49 14.12 -25.66
N TYR A 257 14.37 14.93 -26.23
CA TYR A 257 14.32 15.41 -27.61
C TYR A 257 14.96 14.40 -28.56
N GLY A 258 14.53 14.38 -29.81
CA GLY A 258 14.93 13.41 -30.81
C GLY A 258 13.93 12.28 -30.99
N GLN A 259 14.36 11.26 -31.74
CA GLN A 259 13.60 10.05 -32.02
C GLN A 259 13.81 8.98 -30.94
N MET A 260 13.46 9.31 -29.69
CA MET A 260 13.76 8.50 -28.49
C MET A 260 12.51 8.13 -27.67
N THR A 261 11.34 8.60 -28.09
CA THR A 261 10.10 8.41 -27.36
C THR A 261 9.12 7.56 -28.15
N LEU A 262 8.72 6.44 -27.57
CA LEU A 262 7.73 5.52 -28.11
C LEU A 262 6.35 5.87 -27.54
N GLN A 263 5.38 6.06 -28.43
CA GLN A 263 3.97 6.12 -28.02
C GLN A 263 3.43 4.70 -27.85
N VAL A 264 2.85 4.40 -26.69
CA VAL A 264 2.22 3.11 -26.39
C VAL A 264 0.75 3.33 -26.06
N THR A 265 -0.13 2.75 -26.88
CA THR A 265 -1.58 2.74 -26.61
C THR A 265 -1.94 1.55 -25.75
N LEU A 266 -2.39 1.81 -24.52
CA LEU A 266 -2.91 0.80 -23.62
C LEU A 266 -4.42 0.63 -23.82
N TRP A 267 -4.87 -0.61 -23.91
CA TRP A 267 -6.29 -0.99 -23.93
C TRP A 267 -6.67 -1.63 -22.59
N GLU A 268 -7.96 -1.83 -22.35
CA GLU A 268 -8.39 -2.55 -21.15
C GLU A 268 -7.77 -3.96 -21.08
N PRO A 269 -7.41 -4.49 -19.90
CA PRO A 269 -7.52 -3.87 -18.57
C PRO A 269 -6.36 -2.91 -18.23
N HIS A 270 -5.34 -2.83 -19.09
CA HIS A 270 -4.11 -2.07 -18.85
C HIS A 270 -4.34 -0.57 -18.75
N SER A 271 -5.22 -0.03 -19.60
CA SER A 271 -5.58 1.40 -19.60
C SER A 271 -6.16 1.84 -18.26
N TYR A 272 -7.12 1.08 -17.72
CA TYR A 272 -7.73 1.35 -16.42
C TYR A 272 -6.69 1.32 -15.30
N TYR A 273 -5.85 0.29 -15.27
CA TYR A 273 -4.82 0.16 -14.23
C TYR A 273 -3.79 1.30 -14.30
N ALA A 274 -3.27 1.59 -15.49
CA ALA A 274 -2.25 2.62 -15.68
C ALA A 274 -2.78 4.01 -15.31
N ARG A 275 -4.03 4.33 -15.66
CA ARG A 275 -4.66 5.61 -15.29
C ARG A 275 -4.70 5.86 -13.79
N GLN A 276 -4.78 4.79 -12.98
CA GLN A 276 -4.86 4.89 -11.52
C GLN A 276 -3.48 4.81 -10.83
N ASN A 277 -2.52 4.10 -11.44
CA ASN A 277 -1.27 3.71 -10.77
C ASN A 277 0.01 4.21 -11.43
N VAL A 278 -0.07 4.84 -12.62
CA VAL A 278 1.11 5.30 -13.36
C VAL A 278 1.03 6.80 -13.56
N LYS A 279 2.08 7.51 -13.16
CA LYS A 279 2.25 8.96 -13.30
C LYS A 279 3.41 9.28 -14.24
N GLU A 280 3.44 10.53 -14.70
CA GLU A 280 4.62 11.07 -15.40
C GLU A 280 5.85 10.99 -14.46
N ASN A 281 7.02 10.67 -15.04
CA ASN A 281 8.28 10.31 -14.40
C ASN A 281 8.38 8.92 -13.75
N ASP A 282 7.30 8.14 -13.66
CA ASP A 282 7.39 6.78 -13.12
C ASP A 282 8.19 5.86 -14.06
N PHE A 283 8.91 4.92 -13.46
CA PHE A 283 9.56 3.82 -14.18
C PHE A 283 8.58 2.64 -14.25
N VAL A 284 8.39 2.09 -15.44
CA VAL A 284 7.43 1.01 -15.67
C VAL A 284 8.03 -0.10 -16.52
N LEU A 285 7.67 -1.34 -16.18
CA LEU A 285 7.84 -2.51 -17.02
C LEU A 285 6.53 -2.77 -17.78
N LEU A 286 6.61 -2.67 -19.10
CA LEU A 286 5.52 -3.04 -20.01
C LEU A 286 5.84 -4.40 -20.61
N GLN A 287 4.95 -5.38 -20.42
CA GLN A 287 5.17 -6.73 -20.93
C GLN A 287 4.35 -6.99 -22.18
N ASN A 288 4.92 -7.68 -23.16
CA ASN A 288 4.24 -8.14 -24.37
C ASN A 288 3.61 -7.01 -25.20
N VAL A 289 4.31 -5.89 -25.31
CA VAL A 289 3.92 -4.74 -26.14
C VAL A 289 4.05 -5.14 -27.61
N ASN A 290 2.96 -4.98 -28.37
CA ASN A 290 2.94 -5.19 -29.82
C ASN A 290 3.43 -3.94 -30.54
N ILE A 291 4.57 -4.05 -31.23
CA ILE A 291 5.19 -2.96 -31.98
C ILE A 291 4.66 -2.96 -33.41
N LYS A 292 4.11 -1.83 -33.84
CA LYS A 292 3.51 -1.66 -35.17
C LYS A 292 3.84 -0.29 -35.75
N MET A 293 3.61 -0.13 -37.05
CA MET A 293 3.68 1.18 -37.69
C MET A 293 2.34 1.89 -37.55
N GLY A 294 2.37 3.14 -37.07
CA GLY A 294 1.19 3.98 -36.96
C GLY A 294 0.64 4.31 -38.33
N ARG A 295 -0.67 4.06 -38.52
CA ARG A 295 -1.33 4.31 -39.82
C ARG A 295 -1.40 5.79 -40.18
N VAL A 296 -1.48 6.66 -39.17
CA VAL A 296 -1.67 8.10 -39.34
C VAL A 296 -0.35 8.85 -39.19
N SER A 297 0.45 8.51 -38.18
CA SER A 297 1.73 9.18 -37.90
C SER A 297 2.84 8.74 -38.84
N GLY A 298 2.74 7.55 -39.46
CA GLY A 298 3.85 6.94 -40.18
C GLY A 298 5.07 6.66 -39.29
N ALA A 299 4.90 6.65 -37.97
CA ALA A 299 5.93 6.39 -36.99
C ALA A 299 5.64 5.10 -36.22
N MET A 300 6.67 4.45 -35.71
CA MET A 300 6.54 3.26 -34.88
C MET A 300 5.78 3.58 -33.59
N GLU A 301 4.80 2.75 -33.27
CA GLU A 301 3.98 2.85 -32.07
C GLU A 301 3.83 1.47 -31.41
N GLY A 302 3.67 1.46 -30.09
CA GLY A 302 3.36 0.29 -29.29
C GLY A 302 1.86 0.18 -29.03
N SER A 303 1.38 -1.04 -28.89
CA SER A 303 0.02 -1.32 -28.42
C SER A 303 0.00 -2.46 -27.42
N LEU A 304 -0.74 -2.29 -26.33
CA LEU A 304 -0.90 -3.32 -25.31
C LEU A 304 -2.39 -3.66 -25.19
N HIS A 305 -2.76 -4.78 -25.77
CA HIS A 305 -4.12 -5.32 -25.76
C HIS A 305 -4.29 -6.35 -24.66
N THR A 306 -5.55 -6.59 -24.28
CA THR A 306 -5.95 -7.66 -23.38
C THR A 306 -5.33 -8.99 -23.79
N ASP A 307 -4.73 -9.70 -22.84
CA ASP A 307 -4.22 -11.06 -23.08
C ASP A 307 -5.40 -12.01 -23.37
N ARG A 308 -5.32 -12.76 -24.47
CA ARG A 308 -6.39 -13.68 -24.90
C ARG A 308 -6.53 -14.89 -23.96
N ARG A 309 -5.46 -15.30 -23.29
CA ARG A 309 -5.42 -16.44 -22.37
C ARG A 309 -5.70 -16.02 -20.93
N PHE A 310 -5.25 -14.84 -20.54
CA PHE A 310 -5.43 -14.29 -19.18
C PHE A 310 -5.96 -12.86 -19.23
N PRO A 311 -7.24 -12.64 -19.58
CA PRO A 311 -7.79 -11.29 -19.80
C PRO A 311 -7.68 -10.35 -18.59
N GLU A 312 -7.57 -10.89 -17.39
CA GLU A 312 -7.38 -10.16 -16.14
C GLU A 312 -5.92 -9.76 -15.85
N LYS A 313 -4.96 -10.34 -16.55
CA LYS A 313 -3.53 -10.09 -16.32
C LYS A 313 -3.21 -8.65 -16.72
N VAL A 314 -2.72 -7.86 -15.77
CA VAL A 314 -2.21 -6.52 -16.04
C VAL A 314 -0.72 -6.62 -16.36
N GLN A 315 -0.34 -6.20 -17.56
CA GLN A 315 1.03 -6.24 -18.08
C GLN A 315 1.75 -4.88 -18.00
N VAL A 316 1.27 -4.01 -17.10
CA VAL A 316 1.87 -2.73 -16.77
C VAL A 316 2.28 -2.80 -15.30
N ILE A 317 3.58 -2.81 -15.03
CA ILE A 317 4.13 -3.02 -13.69
C ILE A 317 4.97 -1.80 -13.33
N PRO A 318 4.51 -0.91 -12.43
CA PRO A 318 5.32 0.16 -11.87
C PRO A 318 6.53 -0.44 -11.13
N ILE A 319 7.70 0.16 -11.32
CA ILE A 319 8.96 -0.28 -10.73
C ILE A 319 9.27 0.63 -9.54
N ASN A 320 9.52 0.04 -8.37
CA ASN A 320 9.85 0.78 -7.16
C ASN A 320 11.35 1.07 -7.07
N ASP A 321 11.71 2.11 -6.32
CA ASP A 321 13.10 2.56 -6.16
C ASP A 321 14.02 1.51 -5.51
N ASN A 322 13.43 0.56 -4.76
CA ASN A 322 14.13 -0.53 -4.10
C ASN A 322 14.32 -1.77 -5.00
N ASP A 323 13.69 -1.80 -6.18
CA ASP A 323 13.80 -2.95 -7.08
C ASP A 323 15.19 -2.98 -7.71
N SER A 324 15.95 -4.02 -7.38
CA SER A 324 17.32 -4.22 -7.88
C SER A 324 17.34 -4.83 -9.30
N ASP A 325 16.54 -4.30 -10.21
CA ASP A 325 16.50 -4.74 -11.62
C ASP A 325 17.66 -4.08 -12.41
N GLU A 326 18.57 -4.89 -12.94
CA GLU A 326 19.74 -4.43 -13.71
C GLU A 326 19.34 -3.62 -14.96
N ASP A 327 18.19 -3.91 -15.56
CA ASP A 327 17.72 -3.18 -16.74
C ASP A 327 17.28 -1.76 -16.39
N VAL A 328 16.74 -1.55 -15.19
CA VAL A 328 16.39 -0.23 -14.64
C VAL A 328 17.64 0.57 -14.32
N LYS A 329 18.66 -0.04 -13.72
CA LYS A 329 19.95 0.65 -13.48
C LYS A 329 20.57 1.14 -14.78
N LYS A 330 20.58 0.30 -15.81
CA LYS A 330 21.08 0.67 -17.15
C LYS A 330 20.25 1.80 -17.76
N LEU A 331 18.92 1.78 -17.61
CA LEU A 331 18.02 2.85 -18.03
C LEU A 331 18.36 4.18 -17.35
N VAL A 332 18.49 4.18 -16.03
CA VAL A 332 18.84 5.38 -15.24
C VAL A 332 20.21 5.92 -15.64
N LYS A 333 21.21 5.04 -15.86
CA LYS A 333 22.52 5.46 -16.37
C LYS A 333 22.41 6.17 -17.73
N ARG A 334 21.65 5.61 -18.68
CA ARG A 334 21.41 6.24 -19.99
C ARG A 334 20.71 7.60 -19.86
N LYS A 335 19.75 7.73 -18.95
CA LYS A 335 19.08 9.00 -18.64
C LYS A 335 20.08 10.06 -18.17
N ILE A 336 20.90 9.73 -17.18
CA ILE A 336 21.91 10.65 -16.63
C ILE A 336 22.88 11.07 -17.73
N ASP A 337 23.39 10.13 -18.53
CA ASP A 337 24.33 10.40 -19.62
C ASP A 337 23.70 11.30 -20.70
N TYR A 338 22.42 11.07 -21.04
CA TYR A 338 21.67 11.90 -21.99
C TYR A 338 21.57 13.36 -21.51
N TRP A 339 21.10 13.57 -20.28
CA TRP A 339 20.93 14.94 -19.75
C TRP A 339 22.26 15.64 -19.51
N LYS A 340 23.33 14.91 -19.18
CA LYS A 340 24.69 15.45 -19.15
C LYS A 340 25.09 16.00 -20.53
N ARG A 341 24.90 15.22 -21.61
CA ARG A 341 25.20 15.66 -22.99
C ARG A 341 24.39 16.88 -23.41
N VAL A 342 23.07 16.87 -23.17
CA VAL A 342 22.18 17.99 -23.50
C VAL A 342 22.62 19.29 -22.81
N LYS A 343 23.06 19.22 -21.54
CA LYS A 343 23.59 20.38 -20.81
C LYS A 343 24.92 20.88 -21.37
N THR A 344 25.80 19.96 -21.79
CA THR A 344 27.08 20.32 -22.41
C THR A 344 26.88 21.00 -23.76
N GLU A 345 25.94 20.50 -24.58
CA GLU A 345 25.64 21.05 -25.90
C GLU A 345 24.86 22.37 -25.83
N ASN A 346 23.97 22.52 -24.84
CA ASN A 346 23.16 23.73 -24.66
C ASN A 346 23.23 24.25 -23.21
N PRO A 347 24.28 25.02 -22.84
CA PRO A 347 24.49 25.52 -21.48
C PRO A 347 23.35 26.42 -20.95
N GLY A 348 22.55 27.01 -21.84
CA GLY A 348 21.38 27.84 -21.50
C GLY A 348 20.06 27.06 -21.38
N PHE A 349 20.04 25.77 -21.70
CA PHE A 349 18.82 24.97 -21.73
C PHE A 349 18.44 24.52 -20.31
N ARG A 350 17.57 25.30 -19.64
CA ARG A 350 16.80 24.79 -18.50
C ARG A 350 15.70 23.90 -19.06
N GLY A 351 15.88 22.58 -18.95
CA GLY A 351 14.80 21.65 -19.24
C GLY A 351 13.53 22.07 -18.50
N ASN A 352 12.37 21.94 -19.17
CA ASN A 352 11.09 22.18 -18.53
C ASN A 352 10.88 21.11 -17.44
N ASP A 353 11.20 21.45 -16.20
CA ASP A 353 11.03 20.58 -15.04
C ASP A 353 9.58 20.06 -14.97
N ILE A 354 9.41 18.76 -15.20
CA ILE A 354 8.11 18.07 -15.08
C ILE A 354 7.55 18.25 -13.65
N ASN A 355 8.43 18.37 -12.65
CA ASN A 355 8.05 18.51 -11.24
C ASN A 355 7.52 19.92 -10.88
N LYS A 356 7.86 20.97 -11.63
CA LYS A 356 7.35 22.34 -11.36
C LYS A 356 5.87 22.53 -11.71
N ARG A 357 5.31 21.66 -12.57
CA ARG A 357 3.91 21.79 -13.04
C ARG A 357 2.87 21.23 -12.07
N LYS A 358 3.29 20.46 -11.04
CA LYS A 358 2.38 20.03 -9.97
C LYS A 358 1.87 21.19 -9.10
N ALA A 359 2.49 22.37 -9.18
CA ALA A 359 2.00 23.55 -8.46
C ALA A 359 0.66 24.07 -8.99
N THR A 360 0.31 23.85 -10.27
CA THR A 360 -0.91 24.44 -10.87
C THR A 360 -2.11 23.48 -10.97
N ASP A 361 -1.91 22.16 -10.96
CA ASP A 361 -3.04 21.19 -10.87
C ASP A 361 -3.52 21.00 -9.41
N ASN A 362 -2.81 21.59 -8.44
CA ASN A 362 -3.21 21.59 -7.03
C ASN A 362 -4.49 22.40 -6.77
N ASP A 363 -4.89 23.32 -7.65
CA ASP A 363 -6.05 24.20 -7.40
C ASP A 363 -7.41 23.46 -7.40
N GLU A 364 -7.56 22.37 -8.17
CA GLU A 364 -8.79 21.58 -8.17
C GLU A 364 -8.85 20.55 -7.03
N GLN A 365 -7.71 19.96 -6.64
CA GLN A 365 -7.63 19.08 -5.46
C GLN A 365 -7.65 19.87 -4.14
N GLN A 366 -7.08 21.08 -4.09
CA GLN A 366 -7.17 22.00 -2.95
C GLN A 366 -8.60 22.48 -2.72
N ARG A 367 -9.44 22.66 -3.77
CA ARG A 367 -10.86 23.01 -3.62
C ARG A 367 -11.71 21.89 -3.01
N CYS A 368 -11.35 20.62 -3.24
CA CYS A 368 -12.01 19.48 -2.59
C CYS A 368 -11.49 19.23 -1.16
N LEU A 369 -10.18 19.39 -0.93
CA LEU A 369 -9.56 19.24 0.40
C LEU A 369 -9.96 20.37 1.37
N THR A 370 -10.16 21.60 0.88
CA THR A 370 -10.61 22.74 1.72
C THR A 370 -12.05 22.58 2.20
N LYS A 371 -12.96 21.99 1.39
CA LYS A 371 -14.33 21.69 1.82
C LYS A 371 -14.39 20.54 2.84
N ALA A 372 -13.51 19.54 2.71
CA ALA A 372 -13.38 18.46 3.69
C ALA A 372 -12.78 18.95 5.02
N LYS A 373 -11.70 19.74 4.98
CA LYS A 373 -11.11 20.38 6.17
C LYS A 373 -12.10 21.29 6.90
N LYS A 374 -12.93 22.06 6.19
CA LYS A 374 -13.95 22.94 6.80
C LYS A 374 -15.06 22.15 7.51
N ARG A 375 -15.49 21.00 6.97
CA ARG A 375 -16.46 20.11 7.61
C ARG A 375 -15.89 19.39 8.84
N GLN A 376 -14.61 19.02 8.82
CA GLN A 376 -13.93 18.36 9.94
C GLN A 376 -13.65 19.35 11.09
N ALA A 377 -13.24 20.59 10.78
CA ALA A 377 -13.10 21.66 11.77
C ALA A 377 -14.44 22.01 12.46
N GLU A 378 -15.56 21.97 11.73
CA GLU A 378 -16.90 22.22 12.28
C GLU A 378 -17.42 21.05 13.15
N GLN A 379 -17.02 19.80 12.84
CA GLN A 379 -17.28 18.63 13.70
C GLN A 379 -16.43 18.66 14.97
N ASN A 380 -15.15 19.00 14.88
CA ASN A 380 -14.25 19.09 16.03
C ASN A 380 -14.70 20.21 16.98
N ARG A 381 -15.10 21.37 16.45
CA ARG A 381 -15.63 22.47 17.26
C ARG A 381 -16.93 22.11 17.99
N LYS A 382 -17.81 21.32 17.37
CA LYS A 382 -19.03 20.78 18.02
C LYS A 382 -18.74 19.70 19.07
N GLN A 383 -17.62 18.99 18.97
CA GLN A 383 -17.15 18.07 20.01
C GLN A 383 -16.50 18.83 21.17
N GLU A 384 -15.71 19.86 20.89
CA GLU A 384 -15.10 20.73 21.92
C GLU A 384 -16.15 21.55 22.70
N GLU A 385 -17.20 22.04 22.04
CA GLU A 385 -18.33 22.73 22.71
C GLU A 385 -19.14 21.77 23.60
N LYS A 386 -19.17 20.46 23.29
CA LYS A 386 -19.79 19.43 24.15
C LYS A 386 -18.90 19.02 25.32
N ILE A 387 -17.58 19.04 25.16
CA ILE A 387 -16.62 18.72 26.24
C ILE A 387 -16.48 19.90 27.21
N LYS A 388 -16.59 21.15 26.73
CA LYS A 388 -16.53 22.37 27.57
C LYS A 388 -17.75 22.62 28.48
N CYS A 389 -18.81 21.82 28.39
CA CYS A 389 -19.94 21.91 29.32
C CYS A 389 -19.78 21.06 30.60
N ASP A 390 -18.74 20.21 30.70
CA ASP A 390 -18.59 19.22 31.77
C ASP A 390 -17.34 19.42 32.67
N GLU A 391 -16.60 20.53 32.56
CA GLU A 391 -15.30 20.72 33.26
C GLU A 391 -15.27 21.84 34.32
N ASP A 392 -16.38 22.08 35.04
CA ASP A 392 -16.39 22.92 36.24
C ASP A 392 -16.34 22.08 37.53
N GLN A 393 -15.17 21.56 37.92
CA GLN A 393 -14.85 21.22 39.32
C GLN A 393 -13.33 20.98 39.53
N PRO A 394 -12.70 21.62 40.53
CA PRO A 394 -11.27 21.44 40.80
C PRO A 394 -11.05 20.36 41.87
N GLU A 395 -10.42 19.24 41.50
CA GLU A 395 -9.95 18.23 42.46
C GLU A 395 -8.42 18.22 42.60
N ILE A 396 -8.01 18.35 43.86
CA ILE A 396 -6.72 18.79 44.37
C ILE A 396 -5.72 17.63 44.44
N GLU A 397 -4.57 17.84 43.80
CA GLU A 397 -3.22 17.29 44.05
C GLU A 397 -2.96 15.77 44.01
N THR A 398 -3.95 14.88 44.05
CA THR A 398 -3.76 13.43 43.78
C THR A 398 -4.00 13.05 42.30
N SER A 399 -4.57 13.95 41.51
CA SER A 399 -5.03 13.73 40.12
C SER A 399 -3.94 13.81 39.04
N PHE A 400 -2.73 14.29 39.36
CA PHE A 400 -1.69 14.53 38.35
C PHE A 400 -1.09 13.25 37.74
N GLN A 401 -1.02 12.15 38.49
CA GLN A 401 -0.46 10.89 37.99
C GLN A 401 -1.46 10.14 37.10
N GLU A 402 -2.76 10.16 37.44
CA GLU A 402 -3.80 9.51 36.65
C GLU A 402 -4.00 10.16 35.28
N LYS A 403 -3.83 11.50 35.18
CA LYS A 403 -3.88 12.22 33.89
C LYS A 403 -2.72 11.88 32.94
N ARG A 404 -1.59 11.40 33.47
CA ARG A 404 -0.37 11.17 32.68
C ARG A 404 -0.37 9.82 31.95
N ASP A 405 -1.00 8.82 32.54
CA ASP A 405 -1.15 7.48 31.95
C ASP A 405 -2.42 7.37 31.08
N GLN A 406 -3.21 8.45 30.95
CA GLN A 406 -4.37 8.52 30.08
C GLN A 406 -3.94 8.55 28.60
N LEU A 407 -4.55 7.68 27.80
CA LEU A 407 -4.29 7.61 26.36
C LEU A 407 -4.62 8.93 25.65
N ASN A 408 -3.78 9.29 24.68
CA ASN A 408 -3.98 10.43 23.82
C ASN A 408 -5.17 10.19 22.88
N ALA A 409 -6.26 10.93 23.08
CA ALA A 409 -7.51 10.77 22.32
C ALA A 409 -7.39 11.14 20.82
N TYR A 410 -6.38 11.92 20.45
CA TYR A 410 -6.14 12.37 19.08
C TYR A 410 -5.38 11.35 18.22
N ILE A 411 -4.89 10.26 18.82
CA ILE A 411 -4.12 9.24 18.11
C ILE A 411 -4.89 7.93 18.11
N ARG A 412 -5.12 7.38 16.91
CA ARG A 412 -5.83 6.12 16.74
C ARG A 412 -5.00 5.12 15.97
N ALA A 413 -4.97 3.89 16.47
CA ALA A 413 -4.48 2.74 15.72
C ALA A 413 -5.54 2.30 14.69
N ASN A 414 -5.07 1.91 13.50
CA ASN A 414 -5.95 1.50 12.40
C ASN A 414 -6.76 0.22 12.72
N ASP A 415 -6.29 -0.60 13.67
CA ASP A 415 -6.94 -1.86 14.03
C ASP A 415 -7.29 -1.92 15.53
N PRO A 416 -8.56 -1.65 15.90
CA PRO A 416 -9.00 -1.78 17.28
C PRO A 416 -9.06 -3.23 17.77
N SER A 417 -9.16 -4.21 16.87
CA SER A 417 -9.42 -5.63 17.22
C SER A 417 -8.19 -6.40 17.69
N VAL A 418 -6.99 -5.99 17.28
CA VAL A 418 -5.74 -6.62 17.71
C VAL A 418 -5.42 -6.24 19.17
N PRO A 419 -5.01 -7.19 20.04
CA PRO A 419 -4.58 -6.89 21.41
C PRO A 419 -3.20 -6.21 21.45
N CYS A 420 -2.97 -5.36 22.44
CA CYS A 420 -1.67 -4.73 22.65
C CYS A 420 -0.65 -5.72 23.22
N ARG A 421 0.60 -5.67 22.72
CA ARG A 421 1.77 -6.35 23.28
C ARG A 421 2.74 -5.32 23.87
N SER A 422 3.53 -5.73 24.86
CA SER A 422 4.61 -4.90 25.41
C SER A 422 5.78 -4.81 24.43
N ILE A 423 6.59 -3.76 24.53
CA ILE A 423 7.83 -3.63 23.77
C ILE A 423 8.78 -4.80 24.06
N SER A 424 8.83 -5.27 25.31
CA SER A 424 9.64 -6.42 25.70
C SER A 424 9.20 -7.71 25.00
N ASP A 425 7.90 -7.97 24.88
CA ASP A 425 7.39 -9.15 24.15
C ASP A 425 7.68 -9.06 22.66
N ILE A 426 7.66 -7.85 22.08
CA ILE A 426 7.96 -7.65 20.66
C ILE A 426 9.46 -7.89 20.39
N LEU A 427 10.33 -7.38 21.26
CA LEU A 427 11.78 -7.50 21.12
C LEU A 427 12.25 -8.94 21.39
N SER A 428 11.66 -9.62 22.39
CA SER A 428 11.96 -11.01 22.75
C SER A 428 11.22 -12.08 21.93
N ASN A 429 10.40 -11.68 20.95
CA ASN A 429 9.56 -12.59 20.17
C ASN A 429 10.36 -13.77 19.57
N GLU A 430 9.72 -14.94 19.52
CA GLU A 430 10.32 -16.19 19.04
C GLU A 430 10.84 -16.03 17.61
N SER A 431 12.05 -16.53 17.34
CA SER A 431 12.61 -16.55 15.99
C SER A 431 12.33 -17.86 15.28
N HIS A 432 12.14 -17.82 13.95
CA HIS A 432 12.01 -19.04 13.16
C HIS A 432 13.32 -19.48 12.54
N MET A 433 13.54 -20.81 12.57
CA MET A 433 14.61 -21.45 11.81
C MET A 433 14.11 -21.80 10.40
N ASN A 434 14.72 -21.18 9.39
CA ASN A 434 14.42 -21.42 7.99
C ASN A 434 15.39 -22.46 7.40
N ILE A 435 14.96 -23.17 6.36
CA ILE A 435 15.80 -24.13 5.62
C ILE A 435 15.78 -23.72 4.15
N SER A 436 16.96 -23.48 3.57
CA SER A 436 17.08 -23.13 2.14
C SER A 436 16.71 -24.34 1.26
N PRO A 437 16.43 -24.13 -0.05
CA PRO A 437 16.26 -25.23 -1.00
C PRO A 437 17.45 -26.21 -1.04
N ASP A 438 18.65 -25.74 -0.69
CA ASP A 438 19.88 -26.53 -0.62
C ASP A 438 20.08 -27.22 0.75
N GLY A 439 19.09 -27.13 1.65
CA GLY A 439 19.12 -27.76 2.98
C GLY A 439 19.87 -26.97 4.07
N ILE A 440 20.31 -25.74 3.79
CA ILE A 440 21.05 -24.91 4.75
C ILE A 440 20.07 -24.32 5.76
N LYS A 441 20.25 -24.61 7.04
CA LYS A 441 19.48 -23.98 8.13
C LYS A 441 19.99 -22.57 8.38
N TYR A 442 19.09 -21.58 8.42
CA TYR A 442 19.44 -20.19 8.70
C TYR A 442 18.37 -19.48 9.52
N ARG A 443 18.81 -18.57 10.39
CA ARG A 443 17.95 -17.72 11.21
C ARG A 443 17.96 -16.32 10.63
N LEU A 444 16.78 -15.74 10.44
CA LEU A 444 16.67 -14.32 10.17
C LEU A 444 16.41 -13.60 11.50
N PRO A 445 16.98 -12.41 11.72
CA PRO A 445 16.72 -11.65 12.94
C PRO A 445 15.31 -11.04 12.98
N PHE A 446 14.47 -11.29 11.95
CA PHE A 446 13.14 -10.74 11.82
C PHE A 446 12.15 -11.76 11.23
N GLN A 447 10.85 -11.52 11.45
CA GLN A 447 9.76 -12.37 10.96
C GLN A 447 8.71 -11.64 10.09
N ASN A 448 8.87 -10.33 9.86
CA ASN A 448 7.92 -9.50 9.12
C ASN A 448 6.50 -9.45 9.72
N LEU A 449 6.41 -9.36 11.06
CA LEU A 449 5.14 -9.32 11.80
C LEU A 449 4.57 -7.91 11.98
N ARG A 450 3.30 -7.82 12.35
CA ARG A 450 2.63 -6.60 12.77
C ARG A 450 2.17 -6.76 14.21
N TYR A 451 2.42 -5.74 15.02
CA TYR A 451 2.06 -5.69 16.43
C TYR A 451 1.21 -4.46 16.68
N LYS A 452 0.54 -4.43 17.83
CA LYS A 452 -0.08 -3.24 18.38
C LYS A 452 0.52 -3.04 19.76
N ALA A 453 0.89 -1.81 20.10
CA ALA A 453 1.50 -1.50 21.38
C ALA A 453 0.97 -0.16 21.91
N SER A 454 0.96 -0.02 23.23
CA SER A 454 0.66 1.24 23.91
C SER A 454 1.99 1.85 24.34
N VAL A 455 2.36 2.96 23.70
CA VAL A 455 3.70 3.52 23.80
C VAL A 455 3.66 5.02 24.07
N ARG A 456 4.75 5.56 24.60
CA ARG A 456 5.03 6.99 24.62
C ARG A 456 6.34 7.30 23.93
N VAL A 457 6.43 8.45 23.26
CA VAL A 457 7.69 8.93 22.68
C VAL A 457 8.55 9.51 23.79
N VAL A 458 9.81 9.07 23.86
CA VAL A 458 10.81 9.59 24.80
C VAL A 458 11.92 10.35 24.11
N ASP A 459 12.16 10.10 22.82
CA ASP A 459 13.12 10.86 22.04
C ASP A 459 12.79 10.79 20.54
N PHE A 460 13.40 11.64 19.74
CA PHE A 460 13.29 11.61 18.28
C PHE A 460 14.62 11.95 17.60
N PHE A 461 14.79 11.45 16.38
CA PHE A 461 15.96 11.68 15.54
C PHE A 461 15.54 11.91 14.08
N PRO A 462 16.14 12.85 13.32
CA PRO A 462 17.21 13.79 13.69
C PRO A 462 16.83 14.79 14.80
N PRO A 463 17.79 15.48 15.46
CA PRO A 463 17.48 16.41 16.54
C PRO A 463 16.75 17.68 16.08
N ASN A 464 16.92 18.10 14.83
CA ASN A 464 16.21 19.24 14.25
C ASN A 464 14.99 18.75 13.47
N ILE A 465 13.83 19.36 13.70
CA ILE A 465 12.59 19.00 13.02
C ILE A 465 12.66 19.35 11.53
N GLU A 466 13.42 20.38 11.17
CA GLU A 466 13.68 20.76 9.78
C GLU A 466 14.34 19.64 8.96
N ASP A 467 14.99 18.67 9.62
CA ASP A 467 15.66 17.52 9.01
C ASP A 467 14.78 16.27 8.94
N PHE A 468 13.52 16.33 9.40
CA PHE A 468 12.58 15.24 9.25
C PHE A 468 12.16 15.02 7.80
N SER A 469 12.20 16.09 6.99
CA SER A 469 12.05 16.01 5.55
C SER A 469 13.43 15.98 4.90
N VAL A 470 13.71 14.96 4.11
CA VAL A 470 14.95 14.86 3.33
C VAL A 470 14.66 14.89 1.84
N GLN A 471 15.59 15.45 1.08
CA GLN A 471 15.56 15.36 -0.37
C GLN A 471 16.05 13.98 -0.78
N TYR A 472 15.17 13.19 -1.39
CA TYR A 472 15.47 11.87 -1.91
C TYR A 472 15.69 11.93 -3.41
N ASP A 473 16.86 11.48 -3.83
CA ASP A 473 17.21 11.30 -5.24
C ASP A 473 16.90 9.86 -5.65
N VAL A 474 15.80 9.70 -6.40
CA VAL A 474 15.32 8.40 -6.88
C VAL A 474 16.36 7.74 -7.80
N GLU A 475 16.99 8.52 -8.67
CA GLU A 475 17.94 8.02 -9.66
C GLU A 475 19.20 7.50 -8.96
N ARG A 476 19.72 8.26 -7.98
CA ARG A 476 20.87 7.84 -7.18
C ARG A 476 20.56 6.61 -6.34
N ALA A 477 19.35 6.51 -5.79
CA ALA A 477 18.94 5.35 -5.00
C ALA A 477 18.91 4.07 -5.83
N MET A 478 18.37 4.13 -7.06
CA MET A 478 18.36 2.99 -8.00
C MET A 478 19.78 2.50 -8.37
N LEU A 479 20.76 3.40 -8.36
CA LEU A 479 22.16 3.07 -8.67
C LEU A 479 22.98 2.57 -7.46
N SER A 480 22.48 2.70 -6.23
CA SER A 480 23.28 2.55 -5.00
C SER A 480 23.81 1.13 -4.69
N ASN A 481 23.37 0.10 -5.42
CA ASN A 481 23.76 -1.30 -5.17
C ASN A 481 24.94 -1.82 -6.00
N THR A 482 25.56 -1.01 -6.85
CA THR A 482 26.81 -1.40 -7.52
C THR A 482 28.01 -1.01 -6.67
N SER A 483 28.44 -1.92 -5.79
CA SER A 483 29.87 -2.03 -5.49
C SER A 483 30.60 -2.25 -6.83
N ASP A 484 31.78 -1.66 -6.98
CA ASP A 484 32.67 -1.81 -8.15
C ASP A 484 32.44 -0.76 -9.26
N THR A 485 32.78 0.49 -8.98
CA THR A 485 33.69 1.29 -9.85
C THR A 485 34.24 2.45 -9.02
N GLU A 486 35.36 2.19 -8.35
CA GLU A 486 36.35 3.20 -7.97
C GLU A 486 36.63 4.10 -9.19
N GLY A 487 36.44 5.40 -9.07
CA GLY A 487 36.85 6.37 -10.09
C GLY A 487 35.71 7.19 -10.71
N SER A 488 35.17 8.15 -9.95
CA SER A 488 35.07 9.55 -10.37
C SER A 488 34.37 10.34 -9.27
N THR A 489 35.16 10.62 -8.24
CA THR A 489 35.04 11.82 -7.42
C THR A 489 35.08 13.03 -8.35
N SER A 490 33.94 13.55 -8.76
CA SER A 490 33.87 14.94 -9.23
C SER A 490 32.65 15.60 -8.61
N SER A 491 32.97 16.58 -7.77
CA SER A 491 32.09 17.62 -7.27
C SER A 491 31.36 18.29 -8.43
N ILE A 492 30.14 17.84 -8.73
CA ILE A 492 29.26 18.55 -9.66
C ILE A 492 28.32 19.38 -8.77
N GLY A 493 28.62 20.68 -8.73
CA GLY A 493 28.02 21.65 -7.83
C GLY A 493 26.51 21.80 -7.94
N ASP A 494 25.97 22.55 -6.98
CA ASP A 494 24.58 22.72 -6.53
C ASP A 494 23.51 23.18 -7.56
N ASN A 495 23.69 22.89 -8.86
CA ASN A 495 22.76 23.20 -9.95
C ASN A 495 22.21 21.94 -10.64
N GLU A 496 22.05 20.83 -9.90
CA GLU A 496 21.39 19.63 -10.41
C GLU A 496 19.91 19.90 -10.72
N THR A 497 19.53 19.67 -11.97
CA THR A 497 18.15 19.69 -12.48
C THR A 497 17.23 18.83 -11.59
N ASP A 498 16.23 19.47 -10.99
CA ASP A 498 15.31 19.00 -9.94
C ASP A 498 14.35 17.86 -10.37
N SER A 499 14.58 17.26 -11.54
CA SER A 499 13.63 16.36 -12.19
C SER A 499 13.49 14.98 -11.53
N GLY A 500 14.49 14.55 -10.74
CA GLY A 500 14.50 13.24 -10.05
C GLY A 500 14.46 13.31 -8.53
N LYS A 501 14.49 14.52 -7.95
CA LYS A 501 14.52 14.72 -6.50
C LYS A 501 13.10 14.93 -5.98
N ARG A 502 12.70 14.16 -4.98
CA ARG A 502 11.44 14.37 -4.26
C ARG A 502 11.70 14.49 -2.77
N TRP A 503 10.88 15.25 -2.07
CA TRP A 503 10.94 15.32 -0.62
C TRP A 503 10.25 14.09 -0.03
N GLU A 504 10.87 13.50 1.00
CA GLU A 504 10.31 12.38 1.76
C GLU A 504 10.50 12.58 3.25
N TRP A 505 9.55 12.10 4.04
CA TRP A 505 9.72 12.01 5.48
C TRP A 505 10.68 10.89 5.87
N ARG A 506 11.66 11.21 6.71
CA ARG A 506 12.61 10.27 7.33
C ARG A 506 12.98 10.75 8.71
N PHE A 507 12.35 10.15 9.71
CA PHE A 507 12.73 10.35 11.09
C PHE A 507 12.50 9.06 11.89
N CYS A 508 13.01 9.03 13.11
CA CYS A 508 12.93 7.91 14.02
C CYS A 508 12.41 8.42 15.36
N LEU A 509 11.48 7.68 15.93
CA LEU A 509 10.96 7.88 17.27
C LEU A 509 11.57 6.83 18.19
N LEU A 510 12.05 7.26 19.35
CA LEU A 510 12.40 6.36 20.43
C LEU A 510 11.18 6.27 21.35
N VAL A 511 10.68 5.06 21.54
CA VAL A 511 9.46 4.82 22.32
C VAL A 511 9.71 3.84 23.45
N GLU A 512 8.89 3.93 24.49
CA GLU A 512 8.84 2.97 25.60
C GLU A 512 7.38 2.65 25.98
N ASP A 513 7.17 1.56 26.69
CA ASP A 513 5.83 1.15 27.12
C ASP A 513 5.21 2.18 28.08
N ALA A 514 3.97 2.55 27.78
CA ALA A 514 3.16 3.45 28.60
C ALA A 514 1.67 3.33 28.28
N GLY A 515 0.81 3.62 29.26
CA GLY A 515 -0.65 3.61 29.10
C GLY A 515 -1.37 2.61 30.01
N PRO A 516 -2.70 2.63 30.02
CA PRO A 516 -3.50 1.84 30.95
C PRO A 516 -3.32 0.34 30.68
N GLY A 517 -3.04 -0.42 31.73
CA GLY A 517 -2.87 -1.88 31.66
C GLY A 517 -1.49 -2.37 31.22
N THR A 518 -0.50 -1.48 31.04
CA THR A 518 0.88 -1.90 30.77
C THR A 518 1.62 -2.21 32.07
N HIS A 519 2.07 -3.47 32.22
CA HIS A 519 2.85 -3.91 33.39
C HIS A 519 4.34 -3.60 33.18
N TYR A 520 4.74 -2.34 33.39
CA TYR A 520 6.15 -1.94 33.42
C TYR A 520 6.63 -1.66 34.84
N ASN A 521 7.93 -1.90 35.10
CA ASN A 521 8.55 -1.53 36.38
C ASN A 521 8.64 0.01 36.47
N ARG A 522 7.81 0.62 37.32
CA ARG A 522 7.68 2.07 37.44
C ARG A 522 8.98 2.75 37.94
N SER A 523 9.85 2.01 38.62
CA SER A 523 11.15 2.48 39.13
C SER A 523 12.38 1.87 38.40
N GLY A 524 12.16 1.00 37.42
CA GLY A 524 13.24 0.32 36.69
C GLY A 524 13.56 0.98 35.35
N PRO A 525 14.71 0.64 34.73
CA PRO A 525 14.97 1.00 33.34
C PRO A 525 13.89 0.39 32.44
N ARG A 526 13.26 1.23 31.61
CA ARG A 526 12.27 0.79 30.63
C ARG A 526 12.96 0.40 29.34
N GLU A 527 12.50 -0.68 28.72
CA GLU A 527 12.99 -1.08 27.41
C GLU A 527 12.50 -0.09 26.36
N ARG A 528 13.42 0.33 25.48
CA ARG A 528 13.17 1.35 24.46
C ARG A 528 13.29 0.75 23.07
N MET A 529 12.39 1.13 22.18
CA MET A 529 12.37 0.68 20.79
C MET A 529 12.52 1.85 19.83
N LYS A 530 13.32 1.66 18.78
CA LYS A 530 13.42 2.61 17.66
C LYS A 530 12.33 2.31 16.64
N LEU A 531 11.43 3.26 16.43
CA LEU A 531 10.42 3.22 15.38
C LEU A 531 10.81 4.20 14.26
N TYR A 532 11.13 3.65 13.10
CA TYR A 532 11.37 4.44 11.91
C TYR A 532 10.03 4.94 11.34
N VAL A 533 10.03 6.14 10.78
CA VAL A 533 8.87 6.74 10.12
C VAL A 533 9.29 7.08 8.70
N GLY A 534 8.83 6.27 7.74
CA GLY A 534 9.06 6.49 6.31
C GLY A 534 8.01 7.42 5.70
N ASN A 535 8.18 7.78 4.42
CA ASN A 535 7.35 8.78 3.74
C ASN A 535 5.85 8.51 3.87
N ASN A 536 5.38 7.34 3.41
CA ASN A 536 3.94 7.02 3.43
C ASN A 536 3.39 6.95 4.85
N ASP A 537 4.14 6.33 5.77
CA ASP A 537 3.75 6.18 7.18
C ASP A 537 3.62 7.55 7.86
N ALA A 538 4.53 8.48 7.55
CA ALA A 538 4.48 9.85 8.04
C ALA A 538 3.35 10.66 7.43
N VAL A 539 2.99 10.45 6.16
CA VAL A 539 1.80 11.10 5.56
C VAL A 539 0.53 10.65 6.28
N PHE A 540 0.42 9.37 6.66
CA PHE A 540 -0.71 8.88 7.47
C PHE A 540 -0.65 9.40 8.91
N LEU A 541 0.54 9.45 9.51
CA LEU A 541 0.69 9.93 10.87
C LEU A 541 0.38 11.43 10.97
N LEU A 542 0.98 12.25 10.12
CA LEU A 542 0.98 13.72 10.22
C LEU A 542 -0.12 14.37 9.38
N CYS A 543 -0.64 13.71 8.36
CA CYS A 543 -1.51 14.29 7.32
C CYS A 543 -0.86 15.48 6.59
N LEU A 544 0.45 15.40 6.37
CA LEU A 544 1.26 16.41 5.68
C LEU A 544 2.15 15.74 4.62
N ASP A 545 2.26 16.36 3.45
CA ASP A 545 3.23 15.97 2.42
C ASP A 545 4.62 16.51 2.77
N ALA A 546 5.66 15.72 2.51
CA ALA A 546 7.03 16.15 2.73
C ALA A 546 7.39 17.29 1.77
N VAL A 547 7.96 18.36 2.32
CA VAL A 547 8.43 19.54 1.59
C VAL A 547 9.75 20.00 2.19
N ASN A 548 10.44 20.94 1.52
CA ASN A 548 11.57 21.62 2.15
C ASN A 548 11.09 22.46 3.33
N LEU A 549 11.24 21.95 4.56
CA LEU A 549 10.79 22.62 5.78
C LEU A 549 11.51 23.95 6.05
N ARG A 550 12.73 24.14 5.53
CA ARG A 550 13.49 25.39 5.68
C ARG A 550 12.98 26.51 4.80
N GLN A 551 12.36 26.17 3.66
CA GLN A 551 11.78 27.14 2.74
C GLN A 551 10.28 27.36 2.99
N ASN A 552 9.63 26.48 3.76
CA ASN A 552 8.19 26.52 4.01
C ASN A 552 7.89 26.62 5.52
N PRO A 553 8.05 27.81 6.13
CA PRO A 553 7.85 27.99 7.57
C PRO A 553 6.41 27.69 8.04
N ALA A 554 5.41 27.89 7.17
CA ALA A 554 4.02 27.55 7.49
C ALA A 554 3.84 26.04 7.72
N VAL A 555 4.35 25.20 6.81
CA VAL A 555 4.27 23.74 6.95
C VAL A 555 5.08 23.25 8.15
N LEU A 556 6.22 23.90 8.44
CA LEU A 556 7.02 23.61 9.63
C LEU A 556 6.26 23.94 10.93
N SER A 557 5.46 25.00 10.96
CA SER A 557 4.59 25.33 12.10
C SER A 557 3.51 24.26 12.31
N ASP A 558 2.81 23.88 11.23
CA ASP A 558 1.79 22.81 11.28
C ASP A 558 2.40 21.48 11.75
N LEU A 559 3.62 21.18 11.29
CA LEU A 559 4.36 19.99 11.71
C LEU A 559 4.67 20.03 13.20
N ARG A 560 5.16 21.16 13.73
CA ARG A 560 5.44 21.32 15.17
C ARG A 560 4.19 21.12 16.01
N GLU A 561 3.05 21.69 15.59
CA GLU A 561 1.77 21.50 16.29
C GLU A 561 1.35 20.02 16.31
N LYS A 562 1.42 19.34 15.16
CA LYS A 562 1.13 17.90 15.03
C LYS A 562 2.03 17.04 15.93
N LEU A 563 3.31 17.37 15.99
CA LEU A 563 4.29 16.66 16.78
C LEU A 563 4.16 16.98 18.28
N PHE A 564 3.76 18.20 18.64
CA PHE A 564 3.41 18.55 20.02
C PHE A 564 2.21 17.73 20.53
N ILE A 565 1.22 17.45 19.68
CA ILE A 565 0.15 16.51 20.03
C ILE A 565 0.72 15.10 20.30
N LEU A 566 1.72 14.67 19.52
CA LEU A 566 2.31 13.33 19.64
C LEU A 566 3.18 13.15 20.89
N TRP A 567 4.03 14.13 21.20
CA TRP A 567 5.05 14.00 22.26
C TRP A 567 5.07 15.11 23.32
N GLY A 568 4.19 16.10 23.25
CA GLY A 568 4.14 17.21 24.20
C GLY A 568 5.35 18.14 24.10
N ASP A 569 5.86 18.57 25.25
CA ASP A 569 6.96 19.53 25.41
C ASP A 569 8.38 18.93 25.20
N LEU A 570 8.47 17.81 24.47
CA LEU A 570 9.71 17.08 24.26
C LEU A 570 10.72 17.87 23.42
N GLU A 571 10.25 18.60 22.40
CA GLU A 571 11.11 19.43 21.54
C GLU A 571 11.76 20.56 22.35
N GLU A 572 10.96 21.28 23.14
CA GLU A 572 11.39 22.41 23.97
C GLU A 572 12.40 21.97 25.01
N ARG A 573 12.16 20.83 25.67
CA ARG A 573 13.10 20.25 26.64
C ARG A 573 14.40 19.82 25.99
N LYS A 574 14.34 19.13 24.85
CA LYS A 574 15.54 18.70 24.12
C LYS A 574 16.37 19.90 23.67
N ARG A 575 15.73 20.98 23.21
CA ARG A 575 16.40 22.25 22.90
C ARG A 575 17.03 22.90 24.14
N ALA A 576 16.31 22.96 25.27
CA ALA A 576 16.83 23.52 26.50
C ALA A 576 18.07 22.77 27.01
N ILE A 577 18.06 21.44 26.94
CA ILE A 577 19.19 20.57 27.29
C ILE A 577 20.38 20.86 26.37
N ASN A 578 20.16 20.92 25.06
CA ASN A 578 21.24 21.22 24.11
C ASN A 578 21.84 22.61 24.34
N THR A 579 21.02 23.64 24.61
CA THR A 579 21.49 24.99 24.94
C THR A 579 22.28 25.02 26.25
N ALA A 580 21.83 24.29 27.28
CA ALA A 580 22.54 24.18 28.55
C ALA A 580 23.90 23.47 28.40
N ALA A 581 23.96 22.41 27.58
CA ALA A 581 25.21 21.72 27.26
C ALA A 581 26.20 22.63 26.51
N CYS A 582 25.72 23.42 25.54
CA CYS A 582 26.56 24.39 24.83
C CYS A 582 27.12 25.49 25.75
N ASN A 583 26.36 25.94 26.75
CA ASN A 583 26.81 26.97 27.69
C ASN A 583 27.80 26.47 28.73
N ASN A 584 27.72 25.20 29.15
CA ASN A 584 28.63 24.61 30.14
C ASN A 584 29.98 24.15 29.56
N ASN A 585 30.08 23.91 28.25
CA ASN A 585 31.31 23.44 27.61
C ASN A 585 32.45 24.47 27.53
N ASN A 586 32.24 25.70 28.00
CA ASN A 586 33.33 26.68 28.15
C ASN A 586 34.06 26.59 29.51
N ASN A 587 33.59 25.77 30.47
CA ASN A 587 34.17 25.65 31.81
C ASN A 587 33.95 24.25 32.44
N ALA A 588 34.44 23.16 31.85
CA ALA A 588 34.75 21.92 32.59
C ALA A 588 35.34 20.85 31.67
N GLY A 589 36.44 20.25 32.10
CA GLY A 589 37.17 19.20 31.40
C GLY A 589 36.41 17.89 31.26
N SER A 590 36.90 17.10 30.30
CA SER A 590 36.54 15.74 29.95
C SER A 590 36.13 14.88 31.15
N ASN A 591 34.89 14.39 31.15
CA ASN A 591 34.52 13.14 31.78
C ASN A 591 33.39 12.51 30.95
N ASP A 592 33.76 11.49 30.17
CA ASP A 592 32.90 10.68 29.31
C ASP A 592 32.03 9.72 30.14
N ASP A 593 31.02 10.24 30.83
CA ASP A 593 29.96 9.40 31.40
C ASP A 593 28.58 10.07 31.16
N PRO A 594 27.62 9.39 30.52
CA PRO A 594 26.31 9.96 30.23
C PRO A 594 25.55 10.18 31.55
N ASN A 595 25.46 11.44 31.97
CA ASN A 595 24.83 11.83 33.23
C ASN A 595 23.41 11.20 33.38
N PRO A 596 23.18 10.31 34.35
CA PRO A 596 21.91 9.59 34.52
C PRO A 596 20.71 10.50 34.80
N ASP A 597 20.95 11.74 35.26
CA ASP A 597 19.89 12.72 35.49
C ASP A 597 19.30 13.30 34.20
N LEU A 598 20.03 13.26 33.07
CA LEU A 598 19.52 13.74 31.79
C LEU A 598 18.37 12.86 31.28
N ASN A 599 18.51 11.53 31.44
CA ASN A 599 17.44 10.59 31.13
C ASN A 599 16.21 10.80 32.01
N LYS A 600 16.38 11.17 33.30
CA LYS A 600 15.25 11.46 34.19
C LYS A 600 14.49 12.73 33.79
N GLN A 601 15.18 13.78 33.32
CA GLN A 601 14.52 15.01 32.87
C GLN A 601 13.67 14.81 31.60
N ILE A 602 14.15 13.95 30.69
CA ILE A 602 13.41 13.55 29.47
C ILE A 602 12.19 12.68 29.84
N ILE A 603 12.34 11.76 30.80
CA ILE A 603 11.25 10.93 31.34
C ILE A 603 10.12 11.78 31.97
N ALA A 604 10.36 13.06 32.29
CA ALA A 604 9.37 13.98 32.85
C ALA A 604 8.55 14.77 31.79
N ALA A 605 8.74 14.53 30.49
CA ALA A 605 7.96 15.19 29.43
C ALA A 605 6.45 14.94 29.58
N SER A 606 5.63 15.92 29.21
CA SER A 606 4.15 15.88 29.25
C SER A 606 3.55 14.91 28.22
N THR A 607 4.33 13.96 27.72
CA THR A 607 3.95 13.02 26.68
C THR A 607 2.89 12.06 27.19
N LYS A 608 1.72 12.12 26.55
CA LYS A 608 0.64 11.15 26.78
C LYS A 608 0.92 9.86 26.01
N PRO A 609 0.65 8.68 26.60
CA PRO A 609 0.74 7.42 25.87
C PRO A 609 -0.28 7.36 24.74
N PHE A 610 0.01 6.62 23.68
CA PHE A 610 -0.90 6.38 22.58
C PHE A 610 -0.76 4.95 22.07
N ILE A 611 -1.81 4.47 21.40
CA ILE A 611 -1.81 3.15 20.78
C ILE A 611 -1.36 3.29 19.34
N CYS A 612 -0.35 2.53 18.93
CA CYS A 612 0.10 2.45 17.54
C CYS A 612 0.20 1.00 17.05
N CYS A 613 0.18 0.83 15.73
CA CYS A 613 0.57 -0.43 15.11
C CYS A 613 2.07 -0.34 14.76
N ILE A 614 2.81 -1.42 15.01
CA ILE A 614 4.25 -1.52 14.74
C ILE A 614 4.45 -2.60 13.69
N LYS A 615 5.19 -2.30 12.62
CA LYS A 615 5.55 -3.27 11.58
C LYS A 615 7.02 -3.63 11.69
N GLU A 616 7.31 -4.91 11.81
CA GLU A 616 8.65 -5.45 11.77
C GLU A 616 9.09 -5.75 10.34
N PHE A 617 10.36 -5.52 10.03
CA PHE A 617 10.97 -5.84 8.74
C PHE A 617 12.48 -6.00 8.85
N GLY A 618 13.07 -6.66 7.86
CA GLY A 618 14.52 -6.79 7.71
C GLY A 618 15.10 -5.77 6.75
N VAL A 619 16.26 -5.22 7.10
CA VAL A 619 17.09 -4.40 6.19
C VAL A 619 18.42 -5.09 5.99
N LYS A 620 18.92 -5.14 4.76
CA LYS A 620 20.26 -5.69 4.50
C LYS A 620 21.30 -4.70 5.03
N SER A 621 22.12 -5.14 5.97
CA SER A 621 23.28 -4.39 6.45
C SER A 621 24.30 -4.24 5.32
N SER A 622 24.79 -3.02 5.14
CA SER A 622 25.83 -2.70 4.16
C SER A 622 27.24 -3.04 4.67
N LEU A 623 27.42 -3.45 5.94
CA LEU A 623 28.73 -3.84 6.45
C LEU A 623 29.11 -5.25 5.97
N ARG A 624 30.16 -5.31 5.14
CA ARG A 624 30.91 -6.54 4.89
C ARG A 624 31.45 -7.07 6.22
N SER A 625 31.22 -8.34 6.48
CA SER A 625 31.65 -9.11 7.64
C SER A 625 33.16 -9.37 7.66
N ASP A 626 33.98 -8.33 7.47
CA ASP A 626 35.46 -8.44 7.36
C ASP A 626 36.22 -7.90 8.59
N GLU A 627 35.56 -7.63 9.71
CA GLU A 627 36.27 -7.40 10.98
C GLU A 627 35.78 -8.34 12.07
N GLY A 628 36.70 -9.21 12.51
CA GLY A 628 36.49 -10.18 13.56
C GLY A 628 36.09 -9.52 14.87
N SER A 629 34.88 -9.80 15.34
CA SER A 629 34.52 -9.66 16.74
C SER A 629 33.46 -10.68 17.13
N SER A 630 33.92 -11.62 17.97
CA SER A 630 33.21 -12.42 18.97
C SER A 630 31.77 -12.84 18.69
N ALA A 631 31.62 -14.12 18.35
CA ALA A 631 30.64 -15.07 18.89
C ALA A 631 29.27 -14.50 19.36
N ASN A 632 28.41 -14.16 18.40
CA ASN A 632 26.97 -14.41 18.51
C ASN A 632 26.42 -14.68 17.09
N ASP A 633 25.94 -15.90 16.88
CA ASP A 633 25.67 -16.57 15.60
C ASP A 633 24.43 -16.03 14.84
N GLU A 634 24.00 -14.79 15.08
CA GLU A 634 22.71 -14.25 14.63
C GLU A 634 22.76 -13.42 13.33
N CYS A 635 23.95 -13.08 12.81
CA CYS A 635 24.09 -12.12 11.69
C CYS A 635 24.74 -12.66 10.41
N ARG A 636 24.71 -13.98 10.16
CA ARG A 636 25.46 -14.60 9.04
C ARG A 636 25.06 -14.14 7.62
N PHE A 637 23.88 -13.53 7.47
CA PHE A 637 23.37 -13.08 6.16
C PHE A 637 23.38 -11.55 5.98
N GLY A 638 23.93 -10.80 6.94
CA GLY A 638 23.99 -9.33 6.87
C GLY A 638 22.60 -8.70 6.84
N TRP A 639 21.68 -9.16 7.70
CA TRP A 639 20.37 -8.52 7.87
C TRP A 639 20.24 -7.93 9.27
N GLU A 640 19.55 -6.80 9.37
CA GLU A 640 19.23 -6.09 10.61
C GLU A 640 17.71 -6.03 10.78
N ARG A 641 17.21 -6.30 12.00
CA ARG A 641 15.79 -6.16 12.35
C ARG A 641 15.47 -4.68 12.59
N ARG A 642 14.41 -4.17 11.97
CA ARG A 642 13.90 -2.80 12.17
C ARG A 642 12.39 -2.78 12.35
N PHE A 643 11.88 -1.68 12.92
CA PHE A 643 10.47 -1.47 13.21
C PHE A 643 9.97 -0.13 12.62
N LEU A 644 8.82 -0.14 11.96
CA LEU A 644 8.13 1.06 11.45
C LEU A 644 6.86 1.32 12.26
N VAL A 645 6.50 2.59 12.42
CA VAL A 645 5.22 2.99 13.02
C VAL A 645 4.11 3.05 11.96
N LEU A 646 2.91 2.59 12.34
CA LEU A 646 1.67 2.75 11.60
C LEU A 646 0.62 3.31 12.58
N ALA A 647 0.45 4.63 12.56
CA ALA A 647 -0.53 5.33 13.40
C ALA A 647 -1.11 6.52 12.64
N PHE A 648 -2.25 7.03 13.11
CA PHE A 648 -2.97 8.15 12.51
C PHE A 648 -3.25 9.22 13.58
N LEU A 649 -2.84 10.48 13.33
CA LEU A 649 -3.30 11.64 14.11
C LEU A 649 -4.59 12.17 13.47
N GLY A 650 -5.71 12.02 14.18
CA GLY A 650 -7.06 12.35 13.73
C GLY A 650 -7.60 13.68 14.22
#